data_AF-A0A0A2HQZ2-F1
#
_entry.id   AF-A0A0A2HQZ2-F1
#
_cell.length_a   1.000
_cell.length_b   1.000
_cell.length_c   1.000
_cell.angle_alpha   90.00
_cell.angle_beta   90.00
_cell.angle_gamma   90.00
#
_symmetry.space_group_name_H-M   'P 1'
#
loop_
_entity.id
_entity.type
_entity.pdbx_description
1 polymer ?
#
loop_
_entity_poly.entity_id
_entity_poly.type
_entity_poly.pdbx_seq_one_letter_code
_entity_poly.pdbx_strand_id
1 'polypeptide(L)'
;TQLDRFYYEALKRVMECQDATYVTGYKIWQHELVWQEHKAARIGYLFFGAPNERSTAVPQRDFYLYFIQPNDPPRFKDDKVSDEVFFRLKGTDKEFQTALKSYAAALDLAATSSGHAKATYESKANGFLKKLVQWLQKHMIDAFEVTYQGRAKSMSAWAKDKGSNIRTLSGISSHETINFRDLVNTIAGVCLAPNFKNQAPDYPFFTVLITGNNRTQAAQDALRAIAGQNRTKQATAVLDALELLDGEKIDPYKSKYTKFILDAVKAKGPGQVVNRSEIIQDDHGLEYMNPGGSRLEPEWVTVLVAALVYRGLVVLSIPGKDFDAMGLPQMASTGIDDLVRFKHIKAPKDWNIQALEALFELLGMTPGMAQLVTQGKDEPVQNLQQAVGKIVKRIVMTQQTLREGLSFWGMDLLTGTDLPGQTGGLDEAKTFFESLQAYSSPGKLKNFRYSAPEVQAHEKAMGVLDELDAMREFIMDHGPTASWLSTAEAVLPADHDWVDRMKTTRQDVLDALKQADLTELASQSQSIGAKLHKLMKDYTVAYIGLHTKARLGVNDDKRKAKLMNAERLHILDKLAVVELMPKQQLIEFKNRLAGLRSCFALTEQNLDASPICPHCGYRPSVETVAAAGSQMIDQMDTQLDTIVAAWTSTILSNLEDPITQANMDLLKIDDREPLQAFIKSKELPAPLDSNFVHALKEVLSGLVKVIVRVQELQQALQVEGGPASPTEMKKRFEEYIDLLTKGKDPAKVRIVME
;
A
#
# COMPACT_ATOMS: atom_id res chain seq x y z
N THR A 1 -45.84 64.92 -3.00
CA THR A 1 -47.32 64.74 -3.14
C THR A 1 -47.79 63.33 -2.76
N GLN A 2 -49.10 63.05 -2.65
CA GLN A 2 -49.61 61.67 -2.44
C GLN A 2 -49.17 60.71 -3.57
N LEU A 3 -49.10 61.18 -4.81
CA LEU A 3 -48.66 60.39 -5.96
C LEU A 3 -47.20 59.91 -5.83
N ASP A 4 -46.31 60.75 -5.28
CA ASP A 4 -44.90 60.37 -5.04
C ASP A 4 -44.77 59.28 -3.98
N ARG A 5 -45.61 59.32 -2.93
CA ARG A 5 -45.66 58.25 -1.93
C ARG A 5 -45.98 56.91 -2.58
N PHE A 6 -46.99 56.87 -3.45
CA PHE A 6 -47.42 55.66 -4.15
C PHE A 6 -46.45 55.21 -5.25
N TYR A 7 -45.76 56.14 -5.91
CA TYR A 7 -44.64 55.82 -6.81
C TYR A 7 -43.56 55.04 -6.06
N TYR A 8 -43.18 55.50 -4.87
CA TYR A 8 -42.18 54.82 -4.06
C TYR A 8 -42.63 53.44 -3.56
N GLU A 9 -43.92 53.18 -3.39
CA GLU A 9 -44.41 51.82 -3.12
C GLU A 9 -44.22 50.88 -4.32
N ALA A 10 -44.45 51.39 -5.55
CA ALA A 10 -44.15 50.62 -6.75
C ALA A 10 -42.63 50.41 -6.92
N LEU A 11 -41.83 51.45 -6.65
CA LEU A 11 -40.37 51.38 -6.72
C LEU A 11 -39.79 50.40 -5.69
N LYS A 12 -40.33 50.39 -4.46
CA LYS A 12 -39.95 49.46 -3.39
C LYS A 12 -40.06 48.00 -3.84
N ARG A 13 -41.12 47.66 -4.59
CA ARG A 13 -41.33 46.31 -5.13
C ARG A 13 -40.31 45.93 -6.21
N VAL A 14 -39.99 46.83 -7.15
CA VAL A 14 -39.03 46.53 -8.24
C VAL A 14 -37.57 46.58 -7.78
N MET A 15 -37.26 47.35 -6.74
CA MET A 15 -35.95 47.37 -6.06
C MET A 15 -35.80 46.26 -5.01
N GLU A 16 -36.85 45.46 -4.78
CA GLU A 16 -36.88 44.35 -3.82
C GLU A 16 -36.49 44.77 -2.39
N CYS A 17 -36.86 46.00 -2.00
CA CYS A 17 -36.53 46.52 -0.68
C CYS A 17 -37.39 45.86 0.41
N GLN A 18 -36.78 45.59 1.58
CA GLN A 18 -37.50 45.05 2.73
C GLN A 18 -38.54 46.05 3.27
N ASP A 19 -39.57 45.52 3.94
CA ASP A 19 -40.62 46.36 4.52
C ASP A 19 -40.13 47.24 5.67
N ALA A 20 -39.16 46.76 6.43
CA ALA A 20 -38.45 47.51 7.45
C ALA A 20 -37.40 48.45 6.81
N THR A 21 -37.37 49.69 7.27
CA THR A 21 -36.37 50.69 6.87
C THR A 21 -35.26 50.78 7.92
N TYR A 22 -34.05 51.15 7.51
CA TYR A 22 -32.88 51.27 8.40
C TYR A 22 -33.08 52.34 9.49
N VAL A 23 -33.85 53.39 9.17
CA VAL A 23 -34.30 54.39 10.16
C VAL A 23 -35.82 54.48 10.11
N THR A 24 -36.46 54.33 11.27
CA THR A 24 -37.90 54.46 11.41
C THR A 24 -38.37 55.84 10.93
N GLY A 25 -39.34 55.87 10.01
CA GLY A 25 -39.86 57.11 9.43
C GLY A 25 -39.12 57.63 8.19
N TYR A 26 -37.99 57.03 7.81
CA TYR A 26 -37.26 57.38 6.58
C TYR A 26 -37.22 56.20 5.60
N LYS A 27 -37.20 56.48 4.29
CA LYS A 27 -37.09 55.47 3.23
C LYS A 27 -35.61 55.22 2.88
N ILE A 28 -34.86 54.71 3.85
CA ILE A 28 -33.42 54.37 3.75
C ILE A 28 -33.27 52.86 3.93
N TRP A 29 -32.52 52.21 3.03
CA TRP A 29 -32.10 50.82 3.17
C TRP A 29 -30.58 50.73 3.04
N GLN A 30 -29.94 49.93 3.90
CA GLN A 30 -28.55 49.53 3.67
C GLN A 30 -28.51 48.70 2.39
N HIS A 31 -27.58 49.02 1.50
CA HIS A 31 -27.54 48.48 0.16
C HIS A 31 -26.13 48.02 -0.20
N GLU A 32 -26.03 46.99 -1.03
CA GLU A 32 -24.77 46.41 -1.46
C GLU A 32 -24.60 46.61 -2.97
N LEU A 33 -23.44 47.12 -3.41
CA LEU A 33 -23.08 47.24 -4.81
C LEU A 33 -21.80 46.48 -5.13
N VAL A 34 -21.79 45.81 -6.27
CA VAL A 34 -20.61 45.10 -6.76
C VAL A 34 -19.67 46.06 -7.48
N TRP A 35 -18.45 46.16 -6.98
CA TRP A 35 -17.33 46.73 -7.72
C TRP A 35 -16.81 45.69 -8.73
N GLN A 36 -17.30 45.81 -9.97
CA GLN A 36 -17.14 44.78 -11.01
C GLN A 36 -15.69 44.38 -11.28
N GLU A 37 -14.78 45.34 -11.35
CA GLU A 37 -13.36 45.11 -11.63
C GLU A 37 -12.70 44.25 -10.56
N HIS A 38 -13.05 44.46 -9.28
CA HIS A 38 -12.48 43.74 -8.14
C HIS A 38 -13.29 42.50 -7.74
N LYS A 39 -14.49 42.32 -8.33
CA LYS A 39 -15.49 41.31 -7.94
C LYS A 39 -15.75 41.30 -6.43
N ALA A 40 -15.84 42.49 -5.84
CA ALA A 40 -16.08 42.67 -4.42
C ALA A 40 -17.23 43.64 -4.18
N ALA A 41 -17.99 43.38 -3.13
CA ALA A 41 -19.07 44.25 -2.73
C ALA A 41 -18.61 45.48 -1.92
N ARG A 42 -19.39 46.55 -2.00
CA ARG A 42 -19.31 47.77 -1.19
C ARG A 42 -20.64 48.03 -0.53
N ILE A 43 -20.61 48.62 0.66
CA ILE A 43 -21.80 48.89 1.47
C ILE A 43 -22.12 50.37 1.38
N GLY A 44 -23.36 50.68 1.04
CA GLY A 44 -23.89 52.03 0.90
C GLY A 44 -25.32 52.11 1.38
N TYR A 45 -25.99 53.19 0.99
CA TYR A 45 -27.42 53.36 1.23
C TYR A 45 -28.20 53.58 -0.06
N LEU A 46 -29.40 53.00 -0.10
CA LEU A 46 -30.43 53.30 -1.07
C LEU A 46 -31.48 54.21 -0.40
N PHE A 47 -31.76 55.34 -1.03
CA PHE A 47 -32.69 56.35 -0.55
C PHE A 47 -33.79 56.65 -1.56
N PHE A 48 -35.02 56.70 -1.09
CA PHE A 48 -36.17 57.20 -1.85
C PHE A 48 -36.51 58.62 -1.38
N GLY A 49 -35.95 59.61 -2.08
CA GLY A 49 -36.07 61.04 -1.77
C GLY A 49 -34.82 61.78 -2.24
N ALA A 50 -34.64 63.03 -1.79
CA ALA A 50 -33.45 63.84 -2.08
C ALA A 50 -32.44 63.91 -0.91
N PRO A 51 -31.17 64.27 -1.17
CA PRO A 51 -30.12 64.34 -0.14
C PRO A 51 -30.46 65.19 1.09
N ASN A 52 -31.17 66.31 0.89
CA ASN A 52 -31.58 67.21 1.97
C ASN A 52 -32.67 66.63 2.89
N GLU A 53 -33.28 65.50 2.52
CA GLU A 53 -34.27 64.77 3.32
C GLU A 53 -33.62 63.60 4.07
N ARG A 54 -32.30 63.41 3.93
CA ARG A 54 -31.53 62.37 4.61
C ARG A 54 -31.45 62.67 6.11
N SER A 55 -31.60 61.63 6.92
CA SER A 55 -31.29 61.69 8.35
C SER A 55 -29.80 61.93 8.56
N THR A 56 -29.43 62.93 9.36
CA THR A 56 -28.04 63.17 9.79
C THR A 56 -27.57 62.17 10.84
N ALA A 57 -28.48 61.32 11.37
CA ALA A 57 -28.20 60.34 12.40
C ALA A 57 -27.67 58.99 11.86
N VAL A 58 -27.48 58.85 10.54
CA VAL A 58 -26.89 57.63 9.96
C VAL A 58 -25.40 57.83 9.66
N PRO A 59 -24.55 56.85 9.99
CA PRO A 59 -23.12 56.93 9.73
C PRO A 59 -22.83 57.04 8.22
N GLN A 60 -21.64 57.51 7.87
CA GLN A 60 -21.23 57.58 6.47
C GLN A 60 -20.93 56.17 5.91
N ARG A 61 -21.16 55.98 4.61
CA ARG A 61 -20.94 54.72 3.89
C ARG A 61 -20.28 54.98 2.54
N ASP A 62 -19.87 53.91 1.86
CA ASP A 62 -19.05 53.99 0.64
C ASP A 62 -19.77 54.68 -0.54
N PHE A 63 -21.11 54.63 -0.56
CA PHE A 63 -21.95 55.27 -1.59
C PHE A 63 -23.39 55.55 -1.13
N TYR A 64 -24.08 56.39 -1.92
CA TYR A 64 -25.49 56.74 -1.76
C TYR A 64 -26.23 56.73 -3.11
N LEU A 65 -27.32 55.99 -3.20
CA LEU A 65 -28.21 55.97 -4.35
C LEU A 65 -29.50 56.69 -4.02
N TYR A 66 -29.87 57.70 -4.82
CA TYR A 66 -31.05 58.51 -4.59
C TYR A 66 -32.05 58.31 -5.72
N PHE A 67 -33.27 57.90 -5.39
CA PHE A 67 -34.41 57.96 -6.32
C PHE A 67 -35.23 59.22 -6.05
N ILE A 68 -35.08 60.21 -6.91
CA ILE A 68 -35.79 61.49 -6.77
C ILE A 68 -37.25 61.34 -7.22
N GLN A 69 -38.17 61.91 -6.44
CA GLN A 69 -39.59 61.85 -6.75
C GLN A 69 -39.95 62.57 -8.06
N PRO A 70 -40.82 62.00 -8.89
CA PRO A 70 -41.05 62.50 -10.25
C PRO A 70 -42.01 63.69 -10.33
N ASN A 71 -43.02 63.81 -9.46
CA ASN A 71 -44.07 64.82 -9.62
C ASN A 71 -43.76 66.15 -8.93
N ASP A 72 -43.17 66.10 -7.74
CA ASP A 72 -42.88 67.27 -6.91
C ASP A 72 -41.48 67.18 -6.30
N PRO A 73 -40.41 67.15 -7.11
CA PRO A 73 -39.05 66.96 -6.62
C PRO A 73 -38.65 68.08 -5.65
N PRO A 74 -38.12 67.75 -4.46
CA PRO A 74 -37.67 68.77 -3.52
C PRO A 74 -36.47 69.51 -4.11
N ARG A 75 -36.34 70.81 -3.78
CA ARG A 75 -35.20 71.60 -4.22
C ARG A 75 -33.98 71.22 -3.40
N PHE A 76 -32.95 70.70 -4.06
CA PHE A 76 -31.64 70.46 -3.48
C PHE A 76 -30.55 70.88 -4.47
N LYS A 77 -29.37 71.19 -3.93
CA LYS A 77 -28.18 71.50 -4.72
C LYS A 77 -27.39 70.21 -4.96
N ASP A 78 -27.08 69.92 -6.22
CA ASP A 78 -26.15 68.82 -6.57
C ASP A 78 -24.72 69.33 -6.36
N ASP A 79 -24.12 68.96 -5.23
CA ASP A 79 -22.75 69.30 -4.89
C ASP A 79 -21.70 68.47 -5.66
N LYS A 80 -22.15 67.58 -6.56
CA LYS A 80 -21.32 66.75 -7.45
C LYS A 80 -20.35 65.83 -6.69
N VAL A 81 -20.77 65.36 -5.53
CA VAL A 81 -20.00 64.46 -4.68
C VAL A 81 -19.79 63.12 -5.40
N SER A 82 -18.62 62.50 -5.21
CA SER A 82 -18.21 61.28 -5.94
C SER A 82 -18.88 60.00 -5.45
N ASP A 83 -19.55 60.02 -4.31
CA ASP A 83 -20.21 58.88 -3.70
C ASP A 83 -21.74 58.86 -3.93
N GLU A 84 -22.29 59.86 -4.63
CA GLU A 84 -23.74 60.01 -4.85
C GLU A 84 -24.16 59.74 -6.30
N VAL A 85 -25.21 58.95 -6.49
CA VAL A 85 -25.84 58.70 -7.79
C VAL A 85 -27.33 59.00 -7.71
N PHE A 86 -27.85 59.80 -8.65
CA PHE A 86 -29.25 60.20 -8.69
C PHE A 86 -30.00 59.54 -9.85
N PHE A 87 -31.07 58.82 -9.54
CA PHE A 87 -32.02 58.25 -10.48
C PHE A 87 -33.26 59.14 -10.56
N ARG A 88 -33.62 59.57 -11.77
CA ARG A 88 -34.80 60.39 -12.04
C ARG A 88 -35.68 59.74 -13.10
N LEU A 89 -36.94 59.53 -12.77
CA LEU A 89 -37.94 59.07 -13.75
C LEU A 89 -38.42 60.27 -14.58
N LYS A 90 -38.02 60.32 -15.86
CA LYS A 90 -38.34 61.43 -16.78
C LYS A 90 -39.27 61.02 -17.91
N GLY A 91 -39.16 59.79 -18.40
CA GLY A 91 -39.94 59.28 -19.53
C GLY A 91 -41.29 58.66 -19.14
N THR A 92 -42.16 59.39 -18.43
CA THR A 92 -43.49 58.85 -18.07
C THR A 92 -44.50 59.02 -19.20
N ASP A 93 -45.24 57.95 -19.54
CA ASP A 93 -46.32 57.99 -20.52
C ASP A 93 -47.72 58.11 -19.86
N LYS A 94 -48.77 58.15 -20.68
CA LYS A 94 -50.16 58.22 -20.19
C LYS A 94 -50.58 56.96 -19.44
N GLU A 95 -50.02 55.80 -19.77
CA GLU A 95 -50.33 54.53 -19.12
C GLU A 95 -49.86 54.54 -17.66
N PHE A 96 -48.60 54.92 -17.43
CA PHE A 96 -48.02 55.07 -16.10
C PHE A 96 -48.80 56.08 -15.25
N GLN A 97 -49.07 57.26 -15.79
CA GLN A 97 -49.78 58.33 -15.07
C GLN A 97 -51.20 57.91 -14.70
N THR A 98 -51.90 57.20 -15.59
CA THR A 98 -53.25 56.68 -15.33
C THR A 98 -53.22 55.60 -14.26
N ALA A 99 -52.28 54.65 -14.34
CA ALA A 99 -52.12 53.60 -13.35
C ALA A 99 -51.75 54.17 -11.96
N LEU A 100 -50.88 55.18 -11.90
CA LEU A 100 -50.45 55.80 -10.65
C LEU A 100 -51.60 56.55 -9.96
N LYS A 101 -52.35 57.36 -10.71
CA LYS A 101 -53.54 58.05 -10.20
C LYS A 101 -54.64 57.08 -9.77
N SER A 102 -54.85 56.00 -10.55
CA SER A 102 -55.86 54.99 -10.23
C SER A 102 -55.48 54.16 -8.99
N TYR A 103 -54.19 53.85 -8.83
CA TYR A 103 -53.67 53.20 -7.63
C TYR A 103 -53.84 54.09 -6.40
N ALA A 104 -53.45 55.37 -6.50
CA ALA A 104 -53.63 56.35 -5.44
C ALA A 104 -55.10 56.49 -5.03
N ALA A 105 -56.01 56.66 -5.99
CA ALA A 105 -57.43 56.78 -5.74
C ALA A 105 -58.03 55.52 -5.11
N ALA A 106 -57.63 54.33 -5.57
CA ALA A 106 -58.10 53.07 -5.00
C ALA A 106 -57.66 52.87 -3.55
N LEU A 107 -56.42 53.27 -3.19
CA LEU A 107 -55.96 53.19 -1.80
C LEU A 107 -56.62 54.22 -0.88
N ASP A 108 -56.85 55.43 -1.37
CA ASP A 108 -57.55 56.46 -0.61
C ASP A 108 -58.99 56.01 -0.29
N LEU A 109 -59.71 55.49 -1.30
CA LEU A 109 -61.04 54.93 -1.13
C LEU A 109 -61.07 53.68 -0.22
N ALA A 110 -60.03 52.84 -0.27
CA ALA A 110 -59.90 51.69 0.64
C ALA A 110 -59.72 52.14 2.10
N ALA A 111 -58.95 53.21 2.33
CA ALA A 111 -58.68 53.73 3.67
C ALA A 111 -59.94 54.30 4.34
N THR A 112 -60.88 54.85 3.56
CA THR A 112 -62.14 55.44 4.05
C THR A 112 -63.34 54.49 3.99
N SER A 113 -63.18 53.26 3.50
CA SER A 113 -64.24 52.25 3.35
C SER A 113 -64.15 51.15 4.40
N SER A 114 -65.22 50.37 4.58
CA SER A 114 -65.26 49.20 5.46
C SER A 114 -65.92 47.99 4.77
N GLY A 115 -65.72 46.79 5.34
CA GLY A 115 -66.32 45.54 4.84
C GLY A 115 -65.98 45.21 3.37
N HIS A 116 -66.98 44.76 2.61
CA HIS A 116 -66.80 44.30 1.22
C HIS A 116 -66.29 45.39 0.26
N ALA A 117 -66.66 46.65 0.49
CA ALA A 117 -66.19 47.78 -0.30
C ALA A 117 -64.68 48.00 -0.14
N LYS A 118 -64.18 47.94 1.11
CA LYS A 118 -62.74 48.03 1.40
C LYS A 118 -61.95 46.93 0.69
N ALA A 119 -62.38 45.68 0.80
CA ALA A 119 -61.73 44.55 0.14
C ALA A 119 -61.69 44.71 -1.40
N THR A 120 -62.76 45.27 -1.99
CA THR A 120 -62.83 45.54 -3.43
C THR A 120 -61.83 46.61 -3.85
N TYR A 121 -61.71 47.70 -3.09
CA TYR A 121 -60.75 48.76 -3.37
C TYR A 121 -59.30 48.32 -3.16
N GLU A 122 -59.01 47.51 -2.14
CA GLU A 122 -57.68 46.91 -1.93
C GLU A 122 -57.30 45.98 -3.08
N SER A 123 -58.23 45.17 -3.59
CA SER A 123 -58.02 44.32 -4.77
C SER A 123 -57.70 45.15 -6.02
N LYS A 124 -58.48 46.22 -6.27
CA LYS A 124 -58.22 47.16 -7.39
C LYS A 124 -56.86 47.86 -7.22
N ALA A 125 -56.52 48.30 -6.02
CA ALA A 125 -55.24 48.92 -5.72
C ALA A 125 -54.07 47.96 -6.03
N ASN A 126 -54.17 46.70 -5.60
CA ASN A 126 -53.17 45.68 -5.94
C ASN A 126 -53.05 45.45 -7.45
N GLY A 127 -54.18 45.46 -8.17
CA GLY A 127 -54.21 45.37 -9.63
C GLY A 127 -53.48 46.53 -10.32
N PHE A 128 -53.72 47.77 -9.89
CA PHE A 128 -53.03 48.94 -10.44
C PHE A 128 -51.54 48.97 -10.07
N LEU A 129 -51.19 48.56 -8.85
CA LEU A 129 -49.80 48.45 -8.43
C LEU A 129 -49.04 47.39 -9.24
N LYS A 130 -49.67 46.26 -9.58
CA LYS A 130 -49.08 45.27 -10.49
C LYS A 130 -48.80 45.88 -11.87
N LYS A 131 -49.72 46.68 -12.41
CA LYS A 131 -49.50 47.41 -13.68
C LYS A 131 -48.33 48.40 -13.59
N LEU A 132 -48.21 49.14 -12.48
CA LEU A 132 -47.10 50.07 -12.25
C LEU A 132 -45.75 49.34 -12.18
N VAL A 133 -45.68 48.23 -11.45
CA VAL A 133 -44.48 47.39 -11.35
C VAL A 133 -44.08 46.85 -12.72
N GLN A 134 -45.04 46.32 -13.49
CA GLN A 134 -44.80 45.84 -14.86
C GLN A 134 -44.31 46.95 -15.79
N TRP A 135 -44.90 48.15 -15.68
CA TRP A 135 -44.47 49.29 -16.47
C TRP A 135 -43.03 49.71 -16.13
N LEU A 136 -42.70 49.79 -14.84
CA LEU A 136 -41.33 50.12 -14.38
C LEU A 136 -40.32 49.09 -14.88
N GLN A 137 -40.64 47.80 -14.84
CA GLN A 137 -39.79 46.73 -15.37
C GLN A 137 -39.62 46.83 -16.89
N LYS A 138 -40.69 47.17 -17.63
CA LYS A 138 -40.65 47.29 -19.10
C LYS A 138 -39.85 48.52 -19.56
N HIS A 139 -39.97 49.63 -18.84
CA HIS A 139 -39.39 50.94 -19.21
C HIS A 139 -38.15 51.31 -18.40
N MET A 140 -37.47 50.32 -17.82
CA MET A 140 -36.35 50.55 -16.92
C MET A 140 -35.11 51.17 -17.58
N ILE A 141 -34.91 50.97 -18.88
CA ILE A 141 -33.73 51.45 -19.62
C ILE A 141 -33.95 52.86 -20.22
N ASP A 142 -35.17 53.15 -20.67
CA ASP A 142 -35.54 54.33 -21.45
C ASP A 142 -36.22 55.43 -20.64
N ALA A 143 -36.92 55.11 -19.54
CA ALA A 143 -37.62 56.12 -18.76
C ALA A 143 -36.78 56.82 -17.68
N PHE A 144 -35.61 56.26 -17.34
CA PHE A 144 -34.74 56.78 -16.26
C PHE A 144 -33.51 57.53 -16.79
N GLU A 145 -33.28 58.69 -16.20
CA GLU A 145 -32.05 59.46 -16.32
C GLU A 145 -31.21 59.27 -15.05
N VAL A 146 -29.91 59.03 -15.22
CA VAL A 146 -28.95 58.83 -14.13
C VAL A 146 -27.96 59.99 -14.13
N THR A 147 -27.81 60.65 -13.00
CA THR A 147 -26.85 61.74 -12.80
C THR A 147 -25.75 61.31 -11.84
N TYR A 148 -24.50 61.51 -12.26
CA TYR A 148 -23.30 61.27 -11.47
C TYR A 148 -22.31 62.41 -11.70
N GLN A 149 -21.78 63.01 -10.63
CA GLN A 149 -20.88 64.18 -10.66
C GLN A 149 -21.35 65.31 -11.60
N GLY A 150 -22.65 65.63 -11.55
CA GLY A 150 -23.27 66.67 -12.36
C GLY A 150 -23.45 66.35 -13.86
N ARG A 151 -23.13 65.13 -14.31
CA ARG A 151 -23.43 64.67 -15.68
C ARG A 151 -24.68 63.82 -15.68
N ALA A 152 -25.72 64.24 -16.41
CA ALA A 152 -26.97 63.50 -16.56
C ALA A 152 -26.99 62.74 -17.90
N LYS A 153 -27.22 61.42 -17.87
CA LYS A 153 -27.31 60.57 -19.07
C LYS A 153 -28.35 59.46 -18.88
N SER A 154 -28.81 58.86 -19.97
CA SER A 154 -29.60 57.62 -19.90
C SER A 154 -28.78 56.45 -19.35
N MET A 155 -29.44 55.42 -18.83
CA MET A 155 -28.76 54.20 -18.35
C MET A 155 -27.90 53.55 -19.44
N SER A 156 -28.39 53.53 -20.69
CA SER A 156 -27.67 52.95 -21.83
C SER A 156 -26.43 53.74 -22.24
N ALA A 157 -26.44 55.07 -22.08
CA ALA A 157 -25.29 55.91 -22.37
C ALA A 157 -24.15 55.70 -21.35
N TRP A 158 -24.48 55.56 -20.06
CA TRP A 158 -23.49 55.25 -19.02
C TRP A 158 -22.79 53.91 -19.25
N ALA A 159 -23.52 52.88 -19.68
CA ALA A 159 -22.92 51.60 -20.05
C ALA A 159 -21.96 51.72 -21.25
N LYS A 160 -22.38 52.45 -22.31
CA LYS A 160 -21.58 52.65 -23.54
C LYS A 160 -20.28 53.40 -23.30
N ASP A 161 -20.27 54.40 -22.41
CA ASP A 161 -19.07 55.18 -22.09
C ASP A 161 -17.93 54.31 -21.50
N LYS A 162 -18.27 53.15 -20.91
CA LYS A 162 -17.30 52.15 -20.43
C LYS A 162 -16.93 51.10 -21.50
N GLY A 163 -17.29 51.33 -22.77
CA GLY A 163 -16.95 50.44 -23.88
C GLY A 163 -17.65 49.08 -23.84
N SER A 164 -18.71 48.94 -23.05
CA SER A 164 -19.43 47.67 -22.83
C SER A 164 -20.94 47.86 -23.00
N ASN A 165 -21.69 46.76 -23.13
CA ASN A 165 -23.14 46.81 -23.08
C ASN A 165 -23.64 46.45 -21.67
N ILE A 166 -24.88 46.79 -21.35
CA ILE A 166 -25.48 46.56 -20.03
C ILE A 166 -25.41 45.06 -19.65
N ARG A 167 -25.66 44.16 -20.62
CA ARG A 167 -25.70 42.71 -20.39
C ARG A 167 -24.32 42.15 -20.03
N THR A 168 -23.27 42.62 -20.68
CA THR A 168 -21.88 42.21 -20.37
C THR A 168 -21.45 42.73 -19.00
N LEU A 169 -21.87 43.94 -18.63
CA LEU A 169 -21.55 44.53 -17.33
C LEU A 169 -22.28 43.87 -16.17
N SER A 170 -23.50 43.35 -16.41
CA SER A 170 -24.29 42.64 -15.41
C SER A 170 -23.94 41.16 -15.27
N GLY A 171 -23.05 40.62 -16.13
CA GLY A 171 -22.64 39.21 -16.08
C GLY A 171 -23.74 38.20 -16.43
N ILE A 172 -24.76 38.63 -17.17
CA ILE A 172 -25.97 37.85 -17.46
C ILE A 172 -25.80 37.07 -18.77
N SER A 173 -26.24 35.81 -18.78
CA SER A 173 -26.18 34.93 -19.96
C SER A 173 -27.04 35.46 -21.12
N SER A 174 -26.81 34.98 -22.36
CA SER A 174 -27.55 35.46 -23.55
C SER A 174 -29.07 35.28 -23.47
N HIS A 175 -29.55 34.34 -22.67
CA HIS A 175 -30.97 33.96 -22.58
C HIS A 175 -31.70 34.56 -21.38
N GLU A 176 -30.98 35.19 -20.45
CA GLU A 176 -31.55 35.67 -19.19
C GLU A 176 -31.89 37.17 -19.27
N THR A 177 -32.98 37.58 -18.65
CA THR A 177 -33.43 38.98 -18.60
C THR A 177 -32.96 39.64 -17.31
N ILE A 178 -32.30 40.79 -17.42
CA ILE A 178 -31.95 41.60 -16.25
C ILE A 178 -33.20 42.12 -15.56
N ASN A 179 -33.27 42.02 -14.23
CA ASN A 179 -34.34 42.63 -13.45
C ASN A 179 -34.02 44.11 -13.16
N PHE A 180 -35.01 44.85 -12.64
CA PHE A 180 -34.88 46.29 -12.40
C PHE A 180 -33.75 46.63 -11.42
N ARG A 181 -33.71 45.93 -10.28
CA ARG A 181 -32.72 46.14 -9.21
C ARG A 181 -31.30 45.92 -9.71
N ASP A 182 -31.05 44.83 -10.43
CA ASP A 182 -29.72 44.47 -10.91
C ASP A 182 -29.25 45.43 -12.00
N LEU A 183 -30.17 45.97 -12.82
CA LEU A 183 -29.83 47.06 -13.76
C LEU A 183 -29.39 48.32 -13.01
N VAL A 184 -30.18 48.76 -12.04
CA VAL A 184 -29.86 49.93 -11.20
C VAL A 184 -28.50 49.73 -10.54
N ASN A 185 -28.26 48.56 -9.95
CA ASN A 185 -27.00 48.23 -9.28
C ASN A 185 -25.82 48.21 -10.25
N THR A 186 -26.01 47.67 -11.45
CA THR A 186 -24.95 47.63 -12.48
C THR A 186 -24.55 49.03 -12.91
N ILE A 187 -25.52 49.90 -13.22
CA ILE A 187 -25.25 51.28 -13.64
C ILE A 187 -24.65 52.10 -12.49
N ALA A 188 -25.19 51.96 -11.27
CA ALA A 188 -24.63 52.61 -10.10
C ALA A 188 -23.18 52.18 -9.85
N GLY A 189 -22.88 50.88 -9.93
CA GLY A 189 -21.52 50.36 -9.78
C GLY A 189 -20.56 50.88 -10.84
N VAL A 190 -21.01 51.05 -12.09
CA VAL A 190 -20.23 51.69 -13.16
C VAL A 190 -19.90 53.15 -12.84
N CYS A 191 -20.89 53.92 -12.36
CA CYS A 191 -20.68 55.31 -11.98
C CYS A 191 -19.73 55.44 -10.79
N LEU A 192 -19.90 54.59 -9.77
CA LEU A 192 -19.18 54.67 -8.49
C LEU A 192 -17.81 53.99 -8.49
N ALA A 193 -17.46 53.20 -9.49
CA ALA A 193 -16.16 52.52 -9.57
C ALA A 193 -14.94 53.45 -9.35
N PRO A 194 -14.87 54.67 -9.91
CA PRO A 194 -13.78 55.61 -9.62
C PRO A 194 -13.72 56.04 -8.14
N ASN A 195 -14.88 56.19 -7.50
CA ASN A 195 -14.96 56.55 -6.08
C ASN A 195 -14.45 55.41 -5.20
N PHE A 196 -14.85 54.16 -5.49
CA PHE A 196 -14.33 52.99 -4.78
C PHE A 196 -12.82 52.85 -4.91
N LYS A 197 -12.27 53.11 -6.11
CA LYS A 197 -10.83 53.12 -6.34
C LYS A 197 -10.11 54.20 -5.54
N ASN A 198 -10.70 55.40 -5.42
CA ASN A 198 -10.10 56.47 -4.64
C ASN A 198 -10.14 56.19 -3.13
N GLN A 199 -11.19 55.53 -2.64
CA GLN A 199 -11.32 55.14 -1.24
C GLN A 199 -10.40 53.97 -0.86
N ALA A 200 -10.22 53.02 -1.78
CA ALA A 200 -9.46 51.79 -1.55
C ALA A 200 -8.53 51.47 -2.74
N PRO A 201 -7.48 52.27 -2.96
CA PRO A 201 -6.60 52.13 -4.13
C PRO A 201 -5.87 50.78 -4.19
N ASP A 202 -5.60 50.18 -3.04
CA ASP A 202 -4.86 48.92 -2.92
C ASP A 202 -5.76 47.71 -2.69
N TYR A 203 -7.08 47.82 -2.85
CA TYR A 203 -7.99 46.73 -2.56
C TYR A 203 -7.75 45.50 -3.49
N PRO A 204 -7.87 44.26 -2.98
CA PRO A 204 -7.61 43.05 -3.74
C PRO A 204 -8.56 42.84 -4.94
N PHE A 205 -8.07 42.12 -5.95
CA PHE A 205 -8.85 41.68 -7.11
C PHE A 205 -9.19 40.20 -6.96
N PHE A 206 -10.47 39.88 -6.81
CA PHE A 206 -10.90 38.49 -6.65
C PHE A 206 -11.27 37.87 -8.00
N THR A 207 -10.99 36.57 -8.16
CA THR A 207 -11.44 35.81 -9.34
C THR A 207 -12.89 35.32 -9.21
N VAL A 208 -13.41 35.25 -7.97
CA VAL A 208 -14.80 34.94 -7.62
C VAL A 208 -15.48 36.15 -6.98
N LEU A 209 -16.80 36.25 -7.09
CA LEU A 209 -17.56 37.35 -6.47
C LEU A 209 -17.61 37.20 -4.95
N ILE A 210 -17.11 38.19 -4.22
CA ILE A 210 -17.21 38.28 -2.77
C ILE A 210 -18.20 39.36 -2.35
N THR A 211 -19.19 38.96 -1.56
CA THR A 211 -20.26 39.80 -1.00
C THR A 211 -20.28 39.70 0.52
N GLY A 212 -21.02 40.58 1.19
CA GLY A 212 -21.21 40.49 2.64
C GLY A 212 -21.77 39.13 3.08
N ASN A 213 -22.58 38.48 2.23
CA ASN A 213 -23.20 37.19 2.52
C ASN A 213 -22.23 36.00 2.47
N ASN A 214 -21.16 36.06 1.66
CA ASN A 214 -20.24 34.93 1.48
C ASN A 214 -18.83 35.18 2.02
N ARG A 215 -18.49 36.41 2.41
CA ARG A 215 -17.16 36.82 2.87
C ARG A 215 -16.68 35.98 4.07
N THR A 216 -17.53 35.80 5.08
CA THR A 216 -17.21 35.01 6.27
C THR A 216 -16.85 33.56 5.90
N GLN A 217 -17.63 32.93 5.04
CA GLN A 217 -17.36 31.57 4.56
C GLN A 217 -16.08 31.51 3.71
N ALA A 218 -15.86 32.50 2.84
CA ALA A 218 -14.67 32.60 2.00
C ALA A 218 -13.39 32.71 2.84
N ALA A 219 -13.41 33.53 3.91
CA ALA A 219 -12.32 33.64 4.86
C ALA A 219 -12.11 32.31 5.62
N GLN A 220 -13.17 31.65 6.09
CA GLN A 220 -13.06 30.35 6.76
C GLN A 220 -12.41 29.28 5.86
N ASP A 221 -12.80 29.22 4.59
CA ASP A 221 -12.24 28.28 3.62
C ASP A 221 -10.75 28.58 3.35
N ALA A 222 -10.37 29.86 3.29
CA ALA A 222 -8.96 30.26 3.19
C ALA A 222 -8.16 29.85 4.44
N LEU A 223 -8.71 29.98 5.65
CA LEU A 223 -8.08 29.51 6.90
C LEU A 223 -7.87 28.00 6.90
N ARG A 224 -8.86 27.22 6.46
CA ARG A 224 -8.76 25.76 6.34
C ARG A 224 -7.67 25.35 5.33
N ALA A 225 -7.60 26.05 4.20
CA ALA A 225 -6.54 25.87 3.22
C ALA A 225 -5.14 26.17 3.81
N ILE A 226 -5.01 27.25 4.59
CA ILE A 226 -3.75 27.58 5.29
C ILE A 226 -3.37 26.49 6.31
N ALA A 227 -4.35 25.90 7.00
CA ALA A 227 -4.14 24.79 7.93
C ALA A 227 -3.82 23.44 7.27
N GLY A 228 -3.73 23.37 5.93
CA GLY A 228 -3.34 22.18 5.19
C GLY A 228 -4.50 21.34 4.64
N GLN A 229 -5.75 21.82 4.70
CA GLN A 229 -6.85 21.18 3.98
C GLN A 229 -6.77 21.48 2.47
N ASN A 230 -7.42 20.64 1.66
CA ASN A 230 -7.48 20.84 0.21
C ASN A 230 -8.05 22.22 -0.15
N ARG A 231 -7.38 22.92 -1.05
CA ARG A 231 -7.80 24.27 -1.47
C ARG A 231 -9.05 24.19 -2.35
N THR A 232 -10.14 24.81 -1.88
CA THR A 232 -11.33 25.04 -2.70
C THR A 232 -11.07 26.16 -3.70
N LYS A 233 -11.89 26.26 -4.78
CA LYS A 233 -11.81 27.39 -5.73
C LYS A 233 -11.94 28.75 -5.03
N GLN A 234 -12.80 28.84 -4.02
CA GLN A 234 -12.99 30.05 -3.24
C GLN A 234 -11.79 30.37 -2.35
N ALA A 235 -11.22 29.37 -1.67
CA ALA A 235 -10.00 29.55 -0.89
C ALA A 235 -8.82 30.01 -1.76
N THR A 236 -8.61 29.39 -2.92
CA THR A 236 -7.56 29.81 -3.87
C THR A 236 -7.78 31.23 -4.34
N ALA A 237 -9.01 31.61 -4.68
CA ALA A 237 -9.34 32.97 -5.11
C ALA A 237 -9.05 34.02 -4.03
N VAL A 238 -9.30 33.71 -2.75
CA VAL A 238 -9.00 34.61 -1.63
C VAL A 238 -7.49 34.71 -1.38
N LEU A 239 -6.79 33.56 -1.32
CA LEU A 239 -5.35 33.53 -1.04
C LEU A 239 -4.53 34.21 -2.15
N ASP A 240 -4.93 34.02 -3.40
CA ASP A 240 -4.32 34.68 -4.57
C ASP A 240 -4.56 36.20 -4.55
N ALA A 241 -5.82 36.62 -4.33
CA ALA A 241 -6.18 38.04 -4.27
C ALA A 241 -5.47 38.80 -3.12
N LEU A 242 -5.18 38.11 -2.02
CA LEU A 242 -4.39 38.62 -0.89
C LEU A 242 -2.88 38.46 -1.08
N GLU A 243 -2.42 38.04 -2.27
CA GLU A 243 -0.99 37.86 -2.63
C GLU A 243 -0.24 36.88 -1.70
N LEU A 244 -0.95 35.88 -1.17
CA LEU A 244 -0.41 34.90 -0.21
C LEU A 244 0.15 33.63 -0.87
N LEU A 245 0.04 33.50 -2.20
CA LEU A 245 0.46 32.31 -2.94
C LEU A 245 1.73 32.55 -3.76
N ASP A 246 2.65 31.59 -3.71
CA ASP A 246 3.78 31.44 -4.64
C ASP A 246 3.66 30.08 -5.35
N GLY A 247 2.98 30.07 -6.49
CA GLY A 247 2.48 28.84 -7.10
C GLY A 247 1.57 28.09 -6.14
N GLU A 248 1.96 26.86 -5.76
CA GLU A 248 1.21 26.05 -4.80
C GLU A 248 1.57 26.33 -3.33
N LYS A 249 2.61 27.12 -3.03
CA LYS A 249 3.04 27.38 -1.65
C LYS A 249 2.41 28.64 -1.07
N ILE A 250 2.23 28.66 0.26
CA ILE A 250 1.77 29.85 0.98
C ILE A 250 2.99 30.66 1.39
N ASP A 251 3.11 31.87 0.85
CA ASP A 251 4.21 32.79 1.11
C ASP A 251 3.68 34.18 1.51
N PRO A 252 3.51 34.45 2.82
CA PRO A 252 3.09 35.74 3.29
C PRO A 252 4.18 36.82 3.19
N TYR A 253 5.41 36.54 2.78
CA TYR A 253 6.43 37.59 2.63
C TYR A 253 6.24 38.43 1.37
N LYS A 254 5.59 37.89 0.33
CA LYS A 254 5.33 38.60 -0.92
C LYS A 254 4.17 39.58 -0.78
N SER A 255 3.13 39.19 -0.06
CA SER A 255 1.91 39.98 0.14
C SER A 255 2.21 41.37 0.71
N LYS A 256 1.73 42.41 0.02
CA LYS A 256 1.79 43.78 0.55
C LYS A 256 0.92 43.96 1.80
N TYR A 257 -0.15 43.18 1.95
CA TYR A 257 -1.09 43.30 3.06
C TYR A 257 -0.55 42.70 4.35
N THR A 258 0.17 41.58 4.29
CA THR A 258 0.84 41.01 5.47
C THR A 258 2.02 41.86 5.92
N LYS A 259 2.74 42.54 5.01
CA LYS A 259 3.81 43.48 5.35
C LYS A 259 3.32 44.57 6.28
N PHE A 260 2.12 45.12 6.04
CA PHE A 260 1.50 46.10 6.94
C PHE A 260 1.40 45.58 8.39
N ILE A 261 0.94 44.35 8.58
CA ILE A 261 0.83 43.72 9.90
C ILE A 261 2.23 43.42 10.48
N LEU A 262 3.15 42.91 9.67
CA LEU A 262 4.52 42.60 10.09
C LEU A 262 5.29 43.84 10.53
N ASP A 263 5.15 44.96 9.82
CA ASP A 263 5.82 46.21 10.14
C ASP A 263 5.26 46.79 11.45
N ALA A 264 3.95 46.66 11.68
CA ALA A 264 3.33 47.00 12.96
C ALA A 264 3.87 46.13 14.13
N VAL A 265 4.08 44.83 13.91
CA VAL A 265 4.68 43.92 14.91
C VAL A 265 6.16 44.23 15.15
N LYS A 266 6.94 44.50 14.09
CA LYS A 266 8.37 44.83 14.18
C LYS A 266 8.62 46.18 14.86
N ALA A 267 7.70 47.12 14.74
CA ALA A 267 7.78 48.41 15.42
C ALA A 267 7.63 48.28 16.95
N LYS A 268 7.15 47.14 17.46
CA LYS A 268 7.05 46.83 18.88
C LYS A 268 8.36 46.21 19.40
N GLY A 269 8.74 46.56 20.63
CA GLY A 269 9.89 45.97 21.30
C GLY A 269 9.65 44.51 21.74
N PRO A 270 10.71 43.79 22.17
CA PRO A 270 10.59 42.42 22.67
C PRO A 270 9.53 42.30 23.78
N GLY A 271 8.64 41.31 23.68
CA GLY A 271 7.58 41.07 24.66
C GLY A 271 6.38 42.04 24.59
N GLN A 272 6.40 43.03 23.69
CA GLN A 272 5.25 43.91 23.45
C GLN A 272 4.27 43.28 22.44
N VAL A 273 3.02 43.73 22.50
CA VAL A 273 1.92 43.23 21.66
C VAL A 273 1.33 44.36 20.82
N VAL A 274 0.83 44.02 19.63
CA VAL A 274 0.06 44.92 18.77
C VAL A 274 -1.42 44.68 19.02
N ASN A 275 -2.11 45.65 19.62
CA ASN A 275 -3.54 45.51 19.90
C ASN A 275 -4.36 45.54 18.61
N ARG A 276 -5.56 44.95 18.64
CA ARG A 276 -6.48 44.97 17.50
C ARG A 276 -6.75 46.38 16.97
N SER A 277 -6.95 47.35 17.85
CA SER A 277 -7.22 48.75 17.49
C SER A 277 -6.06 49.44 16.76
N GLU A 278 -4.86 48.86 16.78
CA GLU A 278 -3.70 49.38 16.05
C GLU A 278 -3.66 48.87 14.60
N ILE A 279 -4.32 47.74 14.33
CA ILE A 279 -4.43 47.15 12.98
C ILE A 279 -5.77 47.51 12.33
N ILE A 280 -6.86 47.38 13.08
CA ILE A 280 -8.24 47.60 12.64
C ILE A 280 -8.71 48.93 13.24
N GLN A 281 -9.11 49.84 12.36
CA GLN A 281 -9.59 51.17 12.70
C GLN A 281 -11.07 51.31 12.36
N ASP A 282 -11.82 52.03 13.19
CA ASP A 282 -13.18 52.43 12.87
C ASP A 282 -13.16 53.58 11.86
N ASP A 283 -13.91 53.41 10.78
CA ASP A 283 -14.20 54.41 9.76
C ASP A 283 -15.72 54.57 9.64
N HIS A 284 -16.25 55.54 10.38
CA HIS A 284 -17.68 55.85 10.43
C HIS A 284 -18.56 54.63 10.78
N GLY A 285 -18.18 53.84 11.79
CA GLY A 285 -18.95 52.68 12.25
C GLY A 285 -18.79 51.43 11.37
N LEU A 286 -17.81 51.41 10.47
CA LEU A 286 -17.31 50.21 9.79
C LEU A 286 -15.84 50.02 10.14
N GLU A 287 -15.41 48.78 10.26
CA GLU A 287 -14.05 48.47 10.69
C GLU A 287 -13.19 48.04 9.51
N TYR A 288 -12.01 48.64 9.35
CA TYR A 288 -11.07 48.29 8.28
C TYR A 288 -9.62 48.30 8.76
N MET A 289 -8.80 47.43 8.16
CA MET A 289 -7.36 47.58 8.15
C MET A 289 -6.93 48.52 7.04
N ASN A 290 -6.13 49.53 7.41
CA ASN A 290 -5.63 50.57 6.52
C ASN A 290 -6.77 51.27 5.72
N PRO A 291 -7.68 52.02 6.38
CA PRO A 291 -8.91 52.54 5.77
C PRO A 291 -8.73 53.41 4.52
N GLY A 292 -7.58 54.11 4.39
CA GLY A 292 -7.25 54.97 3.24
C GLY A 292 -6.35 54.31 2.18
N GLY A 293 -5.99 53.04 2.35
CA GLY A 293 -5.14 52.30 1.41
C GLY A 293 -5.82 51.02 0.94
N SER A 294 -5.54 49.90 1.60
CA SER A 294 -6.11 48.61 1.21
C SER A 294 -7.55 48.42 1.68
N ARG A 295 -7.99 49.14 2.72
CA ARG A 295 -9.36 49.13 3.27
C ARG A 295 -9.94 47.71 3.41
N LEU A 296 -9.18 46.82 4.04
CA LEU A 296 -9.55 45.41 4.16
C LEU A 296 -10.45 45.18 5.36
N GLU A 297 -11.50 44.39 5.19
CA GLU A 297 -12.41 44.02 6.27
C GLU A 297 -11.75 43.05 7.27
N PRO A 298 -12.21 43.01 8.53
CA PRO A 298 -11.60 42.21 9.59
C PRO A 298 -11.43 40.73 9.23
N GLU A 299 -12.37 40.17 8.45
CA GLU A 299 -12.32 38.79 7.98
C GLU A 299 -11.06 38.54 7.16
N TRP A 300 -10.66 39.45 6.25
CA TRP A 300 -9.42 39.32 5.50
C TRP A 300 -8.18 39.47 6.37
N VAL A 301 -8.23 40.35 7.37
CA VAL A 301 -7.16 40.47 8.36
C VAL A 301 -6.91 39.14 9.06
N THR A 302 -7.97 38.39 9.42
CA THR A 302 -7.79 37.05 10.03
C THR A 302 -7.10 36.06 9.09
N VAL A 303 -7.36 36.11 7.77
CA VAL A 303 -6.68 35.28 6.77
C VAL A 303 -5.19 35.65 6.68
N LEU A 304 -4.88 36.94 6.62
CA LEU A 304 -3.50 37.44 6.60
C LEU A 304 -2.74 37.01 7.86
N VAL A 305 -3.36 37.15 9.03
CA VAL A 305 -2.78 36.71 10.31
C VAL A 305 -2.61 35.20 10.35
N ALA A 306 -3.57 34.41 9.86
CA ALA A 306 -3.44 32.96 9.78
C ALA A 306 -2.23 32.54 8.93
N ALA A 307 -1.99 33.21 7.80
CA ALA A 307 -0.82 32.95 6.96
C ALA A 307 0.50 33.30 7.67
N LEU A 308 0.51 34.39 8.46
CA LEU A 308 1.65 34.75 9.29
C LEU A 308 1.88 33.75 10.45
N VAL A 309 0.81 33.26 11.09
CA VAL A 309 0.86 32.21 12.12
C VAL A 309 1.39 30.91 11.53
N TYR A 310 0.95 30.53 10.33
CA TYR A 310 1.44 29.34 9.62
C TYR A 310 2.96 29.35 9.40
N ARG A 311 3.53 30.51 9.06
CA ARG A 311 5.00 30.70 8.93
C ARG A 311 5.72 30.91 10.26
N GLY A 312 5.01 30.91 11.40
CA GLY A 312 5.59 31.18 12.72
C GLY A 312 6.16 32.60 12.82
N LEU A 313 5.52 33.58 12.18
CA LEU A 313 5.91 34.99 12.19
C LEU A 313 5.18 35.81 13.25
N VAL A 314 3.99 35.38 13.64
CA VAL A 314 3.18 36.00 14.68
C VAL A 314 2.43 34.94 15.48
N VAL A 315 1.97 35.32 16.68
CA VAL A 315 1.01 34.57 17.48
C VAL A 315 -0.25 35.42 17.62
N LEU A 316 -1.40 34.85 17.26
CA LEU A 316 -2.70 35.49 17.41
C LEU A 316 -3.28 35.19 18.78
N SER A 317 -3.71 36.21 19.52
CA SER A 317 -4.31 36.03 20.85
C SER A 317 -5.77 36.49 20.85
N ILE A 318 -6.69 35.58 21.16
CA ILE A 318 -8.13 35.85 21.37
C ILE A 318 -8.46 35.72 22.87
N PRO A 319 -9.66 36.09 23.34
CA PRO A 319 -10.03 35.86 24.74
C PRO A 319 -9.89 34.39 25.16
N GLY A 320 -8.97 34.13 26.10
CA GLY A 320 -8.75 32.81 26.71
C GLY A 320 -7.85 31.87 25.92
N LYS A 321 -7.27 32.29 24.79
CA LYS A 321 -6.53 31.39 23.90
C LYS A 321 -5.57 32.09 22.94
N ASP A 322 -4.42 31.46 22.72
CA ASP A 322 -3.41 31.88 21.75
C ASP A 322 -3.28 30.84 20.63
N PHE A 323 -2.97 31.31 19.42
CA PHE A 323 -2.72 30.48 18.24
C PHE A 323 -1.34 30.78 17.68
N ASP A 324 -0.47 29.78 17.74
CA ASP A 324 0.80 29.72 17.03
C ASP A 324 0.71 28.70 15.87
N ALA A 325 1.84 28.43 15.22
CA ALA A 325 1.88 27.47 14.09
C ALA A 325 1.40 26.06 14.47
N MET A 326 1.52 25.65 15.75
CA MET A 326 1.03 24.35 16.23
C MET A 326 -0.49 24.38 16.45
N GLY A 327 -1.02 25.52 16.90
CA GLY A 327 -2.45 25.76 17.09
C GLY A 327 -3.25 26.06 15.81
N LEU A 328 -2.61 26.09 14.65
CA LEU A 328 -3.24 26.47 13.37
C LEU A 328 -4.47 25.62 12.99
N PRO A 329 -4.50 24.27 13.15
CA PRO A 329 -5.70 23.49 12.87
C PRO A 329 -6.90 23.88 13.76
N GLN A 330 -6.61 24.26 15.00
CA GLN A 330 -7.61 24.73 15.95
C GLN A 330 -8.08 26.15 15.61
N MET A 331 -7.18 27.02 15.14
CA MET A 331 -7.52 28.34 14.60
C MET A 331 -8.47 28.22 13.41
N ALA A 332 -8.15 27.34 12.45
CA ALA A 332 -8.97 27.13 11.25
C ALA A 332 -10.34 26.47 11.52
N SER A 333 -10.53 25.95 12.73
CA SER A 333 -11.80 25.39 13.21
C SER A 333 -12.57 26.37 14.11
N THR A 334 -11.95 27.50 14.48
CA THR A 334 -12.59 28.60 15.21
C THR A 334 -13.39 29.45 14.21
N GLY A 335 -14.58 29.90 14.59
CA GLY A 335 -15.42 30.73 13.72
C GLY A 335 -14.81 32.11 13.47
N ILE A 336 -14.96 32.63 12.26
CA ILE A 336 -14.46 33.96 11.89
C ILE A 336 -14.96 35.05 12.85
N ASP A 337 -16.21 35.00 13.30
CA ASP A 337 -16.79 36.00 14.22
C ASP A 337 -16.04 36.13 15.55
N ASP A 338 -15.41 35.05 16.02
CA ASP A 338 -14.56 35.05 17.21
C ASP A 338 -13.15 35.54 16.86
N LEU A 339 -12.62 35.12 15.71
CA LEU A 339 -11.27 35.48 15.27
C LEU A 339 -11.15 36.97 14.93
N VAL A 340 -12.17 37.59 14.34
CA VAL A 340 -12.17 39.04 14.04
C VAL A 340 -12.15 39.90 15.31
N ARG A 341 -12.51 39.32 16.47
CA ARG A 341 -12.50 39.96 17.81
C ARG A 341 -11.22 39.68 18.59
N PHE A 342 -10.13 39.35 17.90
CA PHE A 342 -8.83 39.11 18.55
C PHE A 342 -8.40 40.27 19.45
N LYS A 343 -7.67 39.98 20.52
CA LYS A 343 -7.18 40.98 21.47
C LYS A 343 -5.95 41.69 20.91
N HIS A 344 -4.96 40.89 20.53
CA HIS A 344 -3.68 41.38 20.04
C HIS A 344 -2.94 40.31 19.24
N ILE A 345 -1.90 40.76 18.53
CA ILE A 345 -0.93 39.94 17.84
C ILE A 345 0.42 40.18 18.52
N LYS A 346 1.22 39.14 18.73
CA LYS A 346 2.55 39.26 19.35
C LYS A 346 3.62 38.54 18.55
N ALA A 347 4.86 38.95 18.76
CA ALA A 347 6.00 38.23 18.21
C ALA A 347 6.05 36.78 18.77
N PRO A 348 6.36 35.79 17.93
CA PRO A 348 6.57 34.41 18.34
C PRO A 348 7.86 34.29 19.17
N LYS A 349 8.04 33.16 19.84
CA LYS A 349 9.27 32.87 20.61
C LYS A 349 10.51 32.85 19.70
N ASP A 350 11.67 33.16 20.27
CA ASP A 350 12.95 33.03 19.56
C ASP A 350 13.27 31.57 19.23
N TRP A 351 14.08 31.39 18.18
CA TRP A 351 14.51 30.07 17.75
C TRP A 351 15.49 29.44 18.75
N ASN A 352 15.23 28.20 19.14
CA ASN A 352 16.20 27.39 19.87
C ASN A 352 17.21 26.75 18.90
N ILE A 353 18.09 27.57 18.32
CA ILE A 353 19.02 27.14 17.26
C ILE A 353 19.93 26.00 17.74
N GLN A 354 20.44 26.09 18.97
CA GLN A 354 21.33 25.07 19.54
C GLN A 354 20.66 23.69 19.61
N ALA A 355 19.39 23.62 20.02
CA ALA A 355 18.68 22.35 20.08
C ALA A 355 18.28 21.81 18.70
N LEU A 356 18.05 22.70 17.73
CA LEU A 356 17.83 22.29 16.33
C LEU A 356 19.11 21.75 15.69
N GLU A 357 20.25 22.38 15.92
CA GLU A 357 21.56 21.90 15.46
C GLU A 357 21.85 20.49 16.00
N ALA A 358 21.66 20.29 17.32
CA ALA A 358 21.80 18.98 17.96
C ALA A 358 20.83 17.94 17.38
N LEU A 359 19.59 18.34 17.02
CA LEU A 359 18.62 17.43 16.41
C LEU A 359 19.03 17.00 15.00
N PHE A 360 19.49 17.93 14.17
CA PHE A 360 19.97 17.58 12.82
C PHE A 360 21.21 16.68 12.89
N GLU A 361 22.12 16.95 13.82
CA GLU A 361 23.30 16.11 14.05
C GLU A 361 22.93 14.69 14.49
N LEU A 362 22.01 14.54 15.46
CA LEU A 362 21.48 13.24 15.90
C LEU A 362 20.85 12.44 14.76
N LEU A 363 20.25 13.12 13.78
CA LEU A 363 19.66 12.50 12.59
C LEU A 363 20.68 12.21 11.48
N GLY A 364 21.98 12.45 11.72
CA GLY A 364 23.06 12.27 10.72
C GLY A 364 23.06 13.33 9.62
N MET A 365 22.51 14.52 9.88
CA MET A 365 22.44 15.64 8.93
C MET A 365 23.38 16.78 9.32
N THR A 366 23.62 17.70 8.39
CA THR A 366 24.49 18.85 8.65
C THR A 366 23.79 19.86 9.58
N PRO A 367 24.44 20.32 10.68
CA PRO A 367 23.85 21.30 11.60
C PRO A 367 23.41 22.61 10.94
N GLY A 368 24.07 22.99 9.84
CA GLY A 368 23.71 24.17 9.03
C GLY A 368 22.27 24.16 8.48
N MET A 369 21.61 23.00 8.44
CA MET A 369 20.19 22.88 8.12
C MET A 369 19.29 23.65 9.11
N ALA A 370 19.70 23.79 10.38
CA ALA A 370 18.99 24.60 11.37
C ALA A 370 18.85 26.07 10.93
N GLN A 371 19.90 26.66 10.34
CA GLN A 371 19.88 28.01 9.79
C GLN A 371 18.97 28.13 8.56
N LEU A 372 18.85 27.08 7.75
CA LEU A 372 17.92 27.07 6.62
C LEU A 372 16.45 27.04 7.07
N VAL A 373 16.16 26.38 8.20
CA VAL A 373 14.83 26.40 8.82
C VAL A 373 14.48 27.80 9.31
N THR A 374 15.42 28.54 9.93
CA THR A 374 15.15 29.92 10.39
C THR A 374 14.86 30.89 9.23
N GLN A 375 15.41 30.59 8.04
CA GLN A 375 15.11 31.30 6.79
C GLN A 375 13.76 30.89 6.15
N GLY A 376 13.04 29.94 6.75
CA GLY A 376 11.73 29.49 6.29
C GLY A 376 11.76 28.55 5.09
N LYS A 377 12.87 27.80 4.89
CA LYS A 377 12.95 26.76 3.85
C LYS A 377 12.28 25.47 4.33
N ASP A 378 11.48 24.85 3.45
CA ASP A 378 10.75 23.61 3.77
C ASP A 378 11.62 22.35 3.67
N GLU A 379 12.63 22.35 2.79
CA GLU A 379 13.49 21.19 2.51
C GLU A 379 14.14 20.57 3.76
N PRO A 380 14.77 21.33 4.68
CA PRO A 380 15.33 20.77 5.91
C PRO A 380 14.28 20.05 6.77
N VAL A 381 13.05 20.57 6.79
CA VAL A 381 11.95 19.99 7.57
C VAL A 381 11.49 18.68 6.95
N GLN A 382 11.40 18.61 5.62
CA GLN A 382 11.07 17.38 4.90
C GLN A 382 12.14 16.29 5.13
N ASN A 383 13.42 16.66 5.05
CA ASN A 383 14.53 15.76 5.33
C ASN A 383 14.45 15.22 6.77
N LEU A 384 14.22 16.11 7.75
CA LEU A 384 14.01 15.75 9.15
C LEU A 384 12.87 14.75 9.30
N GLN A 385 11.68 15.02 8.73
CA GLN A 385 10.53 14.13 8.81
C GLN A 385 10.82 12.76 8.18
N GLN A 386 11.53 12.72 7.06
CA GLN A 386 11.92 11.47 6.42
C GLN A 386 12.90 10.65 7.28
N ALA A 387 13.90 11.29 7.88
CA ALA A 387 14.85 10.60 8.76
C ALA A 387 14.18 10.10 10.05
N VAL A 388 13.33 10.92 10.67
CA VAL A 388 12.50 10.52 11.81
C VAL A 388 11.66 9.28 11.47
N GLY A 389 10.97 9.28 10.32
CA GLY A 389 10.20 8.12 9.87
C GLY A 389 11.04 6.86 9.67
N LYS A 390 12.26 6.99 9.12
CA LYS A 390 13.20 5.88 8.99
C LYS A 390 13.64 5.33 10.35
N ILE A 391 13.99 6.20 11.29
CA ILE A 391 14.46 5.80 12.62
C ILE A 391 13.35 5.12 13.41
N VAL A 392 12.13 5.68 13.44
CA VAL A 392 10.98 5.05 14.11
C VAL A 392 10.72 3.65 13.55
N LYS A 393 10.76 3.49 12.22
CA LYS A 393 10.62 2.18 11.58
C LYS A 393 11.74 1.21 11.98
N ARG A 394 12.99 1.67 12.00
CA ARG A 394 14.15 0.87 12.44
C ARG A 394 13.97 0.39 13.88
N ILE A 395 13.63 1.29 14.81
CA ILE A 395 13.39 0.94 16.23
C ILE A 395 12.31 -0.14 16.35
N VAL A 396 11.17 0.02 15.67
CA VAL A 396 10.07 -0.95 15.72
C VAL A 396 10.50 -2.33 15.19
N MET A 397 11.22 -2.37 14.07
CA MET A 397 11.73 -3.63 13.51
C MET A 397 12.72 -4.31 14.46
N THR A 398 13.65 -3.56 15.02
CA THR A 398 14.64 -4.09 15.98
C THR A 398 13.97 -4.60 17.25
N GLN A 399 12.99 -3.88 17.79
CA GLN A 399 12.20 -4.34 18.94
C GLN A 399 11.44 -5.65 18.65
N GLN A 400 10.94 -5.83 17.43
CA GLN A 400 10.31 -7.10 17.03
C GLN A 400 11.35 -8.22 16.98
N THR A 401 12.50 -7.99 16.34
CA THR A 401 13.58 -8.98 16.26
C THR A 401 14.10 -9.38 17.65
N LEU A 402 14.21 -8.44 18.58
CA LEU A 402 14.57 -8.72 19.97
C LEU A 402 13.59 -9.67 20.66
N ARG A 403 12.28 -9.60 20.35
CA ARG A 403 11.27 -10.52 20.90
C ARG A 403 11.37 -11.92 20.30
N GLU A 404 11.76 -12.02 19.04
CA GLU A 404 11.97 -13.30 18.34
C GLU A 404 13.26 -13.99 18.80
N GLY A 405 14.21 -13.22 19.34
CA GLY A 405 15.51 -13.67 19.85
C GLY A 405 16.58 -13.69 18.76
N LEU A 406 17.81 -13.33 19.12
CA LEU A 406 18.95 -13.31 18.21
C LEU A 406 19.89 -14.47 18.53
N SER A 407 19.64 -15.63 17.90
CA SER A 407 20.46 -16.83 18.11
C SER A 407 21.30 -17.20 16.89
N PHE A 408 22.55 -17.59 17.12
CA PHE A 408 23.44 -18.15 16.11
C PHE A 408 24.05 -19.47 16.61
N TRP A 409 23.85 -20.57 15.88
CA TRP A 409 24.22 -21.94 16.32
C TRP A 409 23.78 -22.30 17.75
N GLY A 410 22.59 -21.83 18.16
CA GLY A 410 22.03 -22.09 19.48
C GLY A 410 22.64 -21.25 20.62
N MET A 411 23.62 -20.39 20.32
CA MET A 411 24.05 -19.33 21.24
C MET A 411 23.14 -18.12 21.08
N ASP A 412 22.55 -17.65 22.17
CA ASP A 412 21.88 -16.37 22.21
C ASP A 412 22.94 -15.26 22.27
N LEU A 413 23.01 -14.43 21.23
CA LEU A 413 23.99 -13.35 21.11
C LEU A 413 23.68 -12.17 22.05
N LEU A 414 22.49 -12.15 22.65
CA LEU A 414 22.10 -11.14 23.63
C LEU A 414 22.47 -11.55 25.07
N THR A 415 23.08 -12.73 25.25
CA THR A 415 23.46 -13.20 26.59
C THR A 415 24.57 -12.31 27.16
N GLY A 416 24.29 -11.61 28.27
CA GLY A 416 25.25 -10.71 28.92
C GLY A 416 25.15 -9.24 28.52
N THR A 417 24.23 -8.88 27.60
CA THR A 417 23.87 -7.48 27.34
C THR A 417 22.76 -7.02 28.29
N ASP A 418 22.69 -5.71 28.56
CA ASP A 418 21.62 -5.11 29.38
C ASP A 418 20.32 -4.96 28.56
N LEU A 419 19.75 -6.09 28.13
CA LEU A 419 18.53 -6.19 27.34
C LEU A 419 17.37 -5.31 27.88
N PRO A 420 17.06 -5.31 29.19
CA PRO A 420 16.01 -4.46 29.76
C PRO A 420 16.33 -2.96 29.61
N GLY A 421 17.56 -2.54 29.92
CA GLY A 421 17.99 -1.15 29.78
C GLY A 421 18.02 -0.67 28.32
N GLN A 422 18.45 -1.53 27.40
CA GLN A 422 18.46 -1.25 25.96
C GLN A 422 17.03 -1.10 25.41
N THR A 423 16.10 -1.98 25.81
CA THR A 423 14.70 -1.92 25.36
C THR A 423 14.01 -0.66 25.88
N GLY A 424 14.23 -0.30 27.15
CA GLY A 424 13.70 0.93 27.74
C GLY A 424 14.24 2.19 27.04
N GLY A 425 15.55 2.26 26.78
CA GLY A 425 16.15 3.38 26.05
C GLY A 425 15.63 3.52 24.61
N LEU A 426 15.36 2.41 23.92
CA LEU A 426 14.74 2.41 22.58
C LEU A 426 13.28 2.87 22.61
N ASP A 427 12.51 2.52 23.64
CA ASP A 427 11.12 2.99 23.80
C ASP A 427 11.05 4.51 24.09
N GLU A 428 11.96 5.02 24.91
CA GLU A 428 12.10 6.46 25.15
C GLU A 428 12.50 7.21 23.88
N ALA A 429 13.51 6.70 23.15
CA ALA A 429 13.94 7.26 21.88
C ALA A 429 12.80 7.24 20.84
N LYS A 430 12.04 6.14 20.74
CA LYS A 430 10.88 6.03 19.88
C LYS A 430 9.85 7.12 20.20
N THR A 431 9.49 7.28 21.47
CA THR A 431 8.53 8.30 21.92
C THR A 431 9.01 9.70 21.56
N PHE A 432 10.30 9.98 21.74
CA PHE A 432 10.92 11.24 21.34
C PHE A 432 10.79 11.46 19.82
N PHE A 433 11.26 10.52 18.99
CA PHE A 433 11.20 10.65 17.53
C PHE A 433 9.76 10.75 17.00
N GLU A 434 8.81 9.99 17.55
CA GLU A 434 7.38 10.11 17.20
C GLU A 434 6.84 11.51 17.52
N SER A 435 7.24 12.11 18.64
CA SER A 435 6.84 13.47 18.98
C SER A 435 7.32 14.52 17.96
N LEU A 436 8.41 14.22 17.22
CA LEU A 436 8.95 15.12 16.20
C LEU A 436 8.08 15.20 14.95
N GLN A 437 7.17 14.25 14.73
CA GLN A 437 6.27 14.24 13.58
C GLN A 437 5.32 15.44 13.58
N ALA A 438 5.06 16.04 14.75
CA ALA A 438 4.24 17.23 14.85
C ALA A 438 4.91 18.47 14.20
N TYR A 439 6.24 18.49 14.08
CA TYR A 439 7.02 19.59 13.53
C TYR A 439 7.15 19.54 11.99
N SER A 440 6.01 19.68 11.31
CA SER A 440 5.90 19.47 9.85
C SER A 440 6.14 20.71 8.98
N SER A 441 6.50 21.85 9.55
CA SER A 441 6.83 23.08 8.82
C SER A 441 7.85 23.92 9.60
N PRO A 442 8.54 24.89 8.95
CA PRO A 442 9.45 25.79 9.65
C PRO A 442 8.77 26.53 10.80
N GLY A 443 7.55 27.03 10.58
CA GLY A 443 6.77 27.71 11.63
C GLY A 443 6.49 26.82 12.84
N LYS A 444 6.21 25.53 12.63
CA LYS A 444 6.02 24.57 13.72
C LYS A 444 7.32 24.26 14.46
N LEU A 445 8.43 24.07 13.74
CA LEU A 445 9.76 23.86 14.34
C LEU A 445 10.22 25.03 15.22
N LYS A 446 9.70 26.24 15.01
CA LYS A 446 9.98 27.37 15.90
C LYS A 446 9.48 27.13 17.34
N ASN A 447 8.50 26.26 17.52
CA ASN A 447 7.99 25.81 18.82
C ASN A 447 8.65 24.51 19.29
N PHE A 448 9.86 24.21 18.81
CA PHE A 448 10.64 23.07 19.28
C PHE A 448 10.88 23.20 20.79
N ARG A 449 10.32 22.25 21.54
CA ARG A 449 10.24 22.35 23.01
C ARG A 449 11.45 21.78 23.74
N TYR A 450 12.23 20.95 23.06
CA TYR A 450 13.36 20.26 23.65
C TYR A 450 14.61 21.14 23.63
N SER A 451 15.45 20.94 24.65
CA SER A 451 16.79 21.51 24.78
C SER A 451 17.84 20.62 24.10
N ALA A 452 19.01 21.17 23.79
CA ALA A 452 20.09 20.39 23.20
C ALA A 452 20.50 19.16 24.06
N PRO A 453 20.60 19.25 25.40
CA PRO A 453 20.89 18.08 26.23
C PRO A 453 19.80 16.99 26.18
N GLU A 454 18.52 17.38 26.13
CA GLU A 454 17.41 16.41 25.99
C GLU A 454 17.47 15.68 24.65
N VAL A 455 17.88 16.36 23.58
CA VAL A 455 18.09 15.73 22.26
C VAL A 455 19.29 14.77 22.31
N GLN A 456 20.42 15.22 22.84
CA GLN A 456 21.66 14.44 22.93
C GLN A 456 21.54 13.20 23.81
N ALA A 457 20.63 13.19 24.79
CA ALA A 457 20.36 12.03 25.63
C ALA A 457 19.98 10.77 24.83
N HIS A 458 19.48 10.93 23.60
CA HIS A 458 19.09 9.82 22.72
C HIS A 458 20.23 9.27 21.84
N GLU A 459 21.42 9.87 21.86
CA GLU A 459 22.58 9.40 21.07
C GLU A 459 22.98 7.97 21.45
N LYS A 460 22.99 7.65 22.75
CA LYS A 460 23.29 6.30 23.23
C LYS A 460 22.28 5.26 22.72
N ALA A 461 21.00 5.62 22.65
CA ALA A 461 19.96 4.73 22.12
C ALA A 461 20.13 4.50 20.62
N MET A 462 20.61 5.50 19.87
CA MET A 462 20.96 5.35 18.46
C MET A 462 22.15 4.41 18.25
N GLY A 463 23.20 4.53 19.07
CA GLY A 463 24.33 3.59 19.04
C GLY A 463 23.91 2.14 19.29
N VAL A 464 23.05 1.91 20.30
CA VAL A 464 22.48 0.58 20.57
C VAL A 464 21.64 0.07 19.40
N LEU A 465 20.88 0.95 18.74
CA LEU A 465 20.10 0.58 17.55
C LEU A 465 21.00 0.12 16.41
N ASP A 466 22.13 0.80 16.17
CA ASP A 466 23.10 0.44 15.15
C ASP A 466 23.80 -0.89 15.45
N GLU A 467 24.19 -1.15 16.71
CA GLU A 467 24.76 -2.44 17.16
C GLU A 467 23.79 -3.60 16.91
N LEU A 468 22.52 -3.44 17.29
CA LEU A 468 21.50 -4.49 17.12
C LEU A 468 21.16 -4.74 15.65
N ASP A 469 21.14 -3.69 14.82
CA ASP A 469 20.97 -3.85 13.37
C ASP A 469 22.14 -4.66 12.78
N ALA A 470 23.39 -4.38 13.19
CA ALA A 470 24.56 -5.14 12.74
C ALA A 470 24.51 -6.62 13.15
N MET A 471 24.04 -6.93 14.37
CA MET A 471 23.83 -8.31 14.81
C MET A 471 22.76 -9.03 13.99
N ARG A 472 21.65 -8.36 13.68
CA ARG A 472 20.58 -8.92 12.85
C ARG A 472 21.10 -9.22 11.45
N GLU A 473 21.82 -8.29 10.83
CA GLU A 473 22.42 -8.47 9.50
C GLU A 473 23.40 -9.65 9.49
N PHE A 474 24.26 -9.78 10.51
CA PHE A 474 25.17 -10.93 10.64
C PHE A 474 24.42 -12.28 10.68
N ILE A 475 23.34 -12.38 11.46
CA ILE A 475 22.54 -13.62 11.53
C ILE A 475 21.84 -13.89 10.20
N MET A 476 21.31 -12.87 9.54
CA MET A 476 20.64 -13.03 8.24
C MET A 476 21.61 -13.51 7.17
N ASP A 477 22.83 -12.97 7.13
CA ASP A 477 23.83 -13.30 6.12
C ASP A 477 24.44 -14.69 6.31
N HIS A 478 24.72 -15.10 7.55
CA HIS A 478 25.46 -16.33 7.84
C HIS A 478 24.62 -17.46 8.44
N GLY A 479 23.41 -17.17 8.93
CA GLY A 479 22.50 -18.13 9.56
C GLY A 479 22.15 -19.33 8.67
N PRO A 480 21.79 -19.13 7.37
CA PRO A 480 21.52 -20.23 6.45
C PRO A 480 22.74 -21.16 6.27
N THR A 481 23.94 -20.60 6.08
CA THR A 481 25.18 -21.37 5.94
C THR A 481 25.51 -22.12 7.22
N ALA A 482 25.31 -21.50 8.38
CA ALA A 482 25.50 -22.13 9.68
C ALA A 482 24.58 -23.35 9.87
N SER A 483 23.29 -23.22 9.51
CA SER A 483 22.32 -24.33 9.55
C SER A 483 22.68 -25.46 8.59
N TRP A 484 23.10 -25.10 7.36
CA TRP A 484 23.58 -26.05 6.36
C TRP A 484 24.78 -26.85 6.89
N LEU A 485 25.77 -26.18 7.49
CA LEU A 485 26.97 -26.83 8.06
C LEU A 485 26.65 -27.76 9.23
N SER A 486 25.69 -27.40 10.08
CA SER A 486 25.22 -28.29 11.16
C SER A 486 24.55 -29.55 10.63
N THR A 487 23.81 -29.43 9.52
CA THR A 487 23.22 -30.61 8.86
C THR A 487 24.31 -31.47 8.22
N ALA A 488 25.30 -30.84 7.59
CA ALA A 488 26.45 -31.49 6.96
C ALA A 488 27.29 -32.30 7.97
N GLU A 489 27.51 -31.76 9.17
CA GLU A 489 28.19 -32.44 10.29
C GLU A 489 27.56 -33.80 10.62
N ALA A 490 26.24 -33.90 10.60
CA ALA A 490 25.53 -35.14 10.92
C ALA A 490 25.54 -36.18 9.78
N VAL A 491 25.93 -35.79 8.56
CA VAL A 491 25.87 -36.65 7.36
C VAL A 491 27.16 -37.43 7.16
N LEU A 492 28.31 -36.87 7.51
CA LEU A 492 29.60 -37.55 7.42
C LEU A 492 29.86 -38.43 8.67
N PRO A 493 30.74 -39.44 8.56
CA PRO A 493 31.16 -40.24 9.71
C PRO A 493 31.81 -39.37 10.79
N ALA A 494 31.59 -39.71 12.06
CA ALA A 494 32.03 -38.90 13.19
C ALA A 494 33.56 -38.79 13.32
N ASP A 495 34.30 -39.74 12.73
CA ASP A 495 35.76 -39.85 12.68
C ASP A 495 36.38 -39.19 11.43
N HIS A 496 35.57 -38.56 10.57
CA HIS A 496 36.07 -37.92 9.36
C HIS A 496 36.71 -36.55 9.66
N ASP A 497 37.94 -36.30 9.20
CA ASP A 497 38.73 -35.07 9.46
C ASP A 497 37.96 -33.75 9.25
N TRP A 498 37.04 -33.70 8.27
CA TRP A 498 36.20 -32.52 8.04
C TRP A 498 35.28 -32.20 9.24
N VAL A 499 34.75 -33.20 9.95
CA VAL A 499 33.87 -33.02 11.12
C VAL A 499 34.64 -32.35 12.25
N ASP A 500 35.90 -32.74 12.49
CA ASP A 500 36.74 -32.10 13.50
C ASP A 500 37.08 -30.65 13.16
N ARG A 501 37.38 -30.37 11.88
CA ARG A 501 37.58 -28.99 11.39
C ARG A 501 36.32 -28.15 11.51
N MET A 502 35.14 -28.73 11.24
CA MET A 502 33.84 -28.07 11.43
C MET A 502 33.67 -27.67 12.89
N LYS A 503 33.79 -28.62 13.83
CA LYS A 503 33.62 -28.38 15.28
C LYS A 503 34.58 -27.31 15.80
N THR A 504 35.84 -27.38 15.38
CA THR A 504 36.87 -26.38 15.74
C THR A 504 36.48 -25.00 15.23
N THR A 505 36.09 -24.88 13.96
CA THR A 505 35.68 -23.60 13.37
C THR A 505 34.40 -23.06 14.02
N ARG A 506 33.43 -23.92 14.35
CA ARG A 506 32.22 -23.54 15.09
C ARG A 506 32.61 -22.93 16.43
N GLN A 507 33.48 -23.59 17.19
CA GLN A 507 33.95 -23.10 18.49
C GLN A 507 34.68 -21.76 18.35
N ASP A 508 35.61 -21.63 17.40
CA ASP A 508 36.36 -20.39 17.15
C ASP A 508 35.44 -19.21 16.82
N VAL A 509 34.41 -19.42 16.00
CA VAL A 509 33.44 -18.38 15.64
C VAL A 509 32.58 -18.02 16.85
N LEU A 510 32.11 -19.01 17.61
CA LEU A 510 31.30 -18.77 18.80
C LEU A 510 32.09 -18.03 19.90
N ASP A 511 33.38 -18.34 20.06
CA ASP A 511 34.24 -17.64 21.01
C ASP A 511 34.58 -16.22 20.53
N ALA A 512 34.79 -16.02 19.22
CA ALA A 512 34.92 -14.68 18.65
C ALA A 512 33.66 -13.84 18.89
N LEU A 513 32.46 -14.40 18.71
CA LEU A 513 31.19 -13.70 18.95
C LEU A 513 30.96 -13.37 20.44
N LYS A 514 31.47 -14.19 21.38
CA LYS A 514 31.40 -13.91 22.82
C LYS A 514 32.35 -12.82 23.27
N GLN A 515 33.51 -12.72 22.64
CA GLN A 515 34.59 -11.79 23.02
C GLN A 515 34.57 -10.50 22.20
N ALA A 516 33.87 -10.48 21.08
CA ALA A 516 33.81 -9.32 20.21
C ALA A 516 33.05 -8.17 20.89
N ASP A 517 33.64 -6.98 20.80
CA ASP A 517 32.86 -5.75 20.83
C ASP A 517 31.90 -5.80 19.63
N LEU A 518 30.60 -5.73 19.89
CA LEU A 518 29.56 -5.84 18.87
C LEU A 518 29.68 -4.77 17.78
N THR A 519 30.38 -3.66 18.08
CA THR A 519 30.70 -2.62 17.11
C THR A 519 31.72 -3.07 16.04
N GLU A 520 32.57 -4.06 16.34
CA GLU A 520 33.53 -4.65 15.37
C GLU A 520 32.93 -5.81 14.57
N LEU A 521 31.72 -6.28 14.92
CA LEU A 521 31.07 -7.44 14.30
C LEU A 521 30.96 -7.29 12.78
N ALA A 522 30.67 -6.08 12.29
CA ALA A 522 30.60 -5.79 10.86
C ALA A 522 31.94 -6.06 10.14
N SER A 523 33.07 -5.72 10.77
CA SER A 523 34.41 -5.96 10.21
C SER A 523 34.80 -7.44 10.23
N GLN A 524 34.37 -8.18 11.26
CA GLN A 524 34.66 -9.60 11.43
C GLN A 524 33.72 -10.49 10.60
N SER A 525 32.52 -10.01 10.27
CA SER A 525 31.47 -10.71 9.51
C SER A 525 32.00 -11.31 8.20
N GLN A 526 32.76 -10.53 7.42
CA GLN A 526 33.31 -11.00 6.15
C GLN A 526 34.32 -12.14 6.33
N SER A 527 35.18 -12.05 7.34
CA SER A 527 36.17 -13.09 7.67
C SER A 527 35.52 -14.38 8.12
N ILE A 528 34.48 -14.28 8.97
CA ILE A 528 33.68 -15.42 9.41
C ILE A 528 32.97 -16.06 8.20
N GLY A 529 32.30 -15.26 7.37
CA GLY A 529 31.65 -15.74 6.15
C GLY A 529 32.59 -16.51 5.23
N ALA A 530 33.82 -16.03 5.04
CA ALA A 530 34.83 -16.73 4.25
C ALA A 530 35.23 -18.09 4.83
N LYS A 531 35.37 -18.20 6.16
CA LYS A 531 35.64 -19.49 6.85
C LYS A 531 34.49 -20.48 6.65
N LEU A 532 33.25 -20.03 6.81
CA LEU A 532 32.05 -20.88 6.64
C LEU A 532 31.92 -21.40 5.19
N HIS A 533 32.08 -20.54 4.20
CA HIS A 533 32.03 -20.93 2.79
C HIS A 533 33.17 -21.88 2.40
N LYS A 534 34.36 -21.72 3.00
CA LYS A 534 35.46 -22.66 2.81
C LYS A 534 35.10 -24.06 3.32
N LEU A 535 34.52 -24.18 4.53
CA LEU A 535 34.06 -25.46 5.05
C LEU A 535 33.01 -26.12 4.16
N MET A 536 32.08 -25.33 3.63
CA MET A 536 31.05 -25.80 2.71
C MET A 536 31.64 -26.37 1.42
N LYS A 537 32.63 -25.69 0.81
CA LYS A 537 33.36 -26.22 -0.35
C LYS A 537 34.12 -27.50 -0.03
N ASP A 538 34.85 -27.52 1.09
CA ASP A 538 35.62 -28.71 1.51
C ASP A 538 34.68 -29.92 1.76
N TYR A 539 33.49 -29.67 2.30
CA TYR A 539 32.45 -30.70 2.47
C TYR A 539 32.00 -31.26 1.12
N THR A 540 31.65 -30.38 0.19
CA THR A 540 31.15 -30.76 -1.15
C THR A 540 32.11 -31.71 -1.85
N VAL A 541 33.42 -31.41 -1.80
CA VAL A 541 34.47 -32.28 -2.35
C VAL A 541 34.50 -33.64 -1.64
N ALA A 542 34.49 -33.67 -0.31
CA ALA A 542 34.53 -34.91 0.47
C ALA A 542 33.29 -35.78 0.21
N TYR A 543 32.10 -35.17 0.24
CA TYR A 543 30.83 -35.85 0.05
C TYR A 543 30.69 -36.42 -1.36
N ILE A 544 31.03 -35.66 -2.41
CA ILE A 544 31.02 -36.15 -3.81
C ILE A 544 32.00 -37.32 -3.96
N GLY A 545 33.19 -37.23 -3.35
CA GLY A 545 34.17 -38.33 -3.35
C GLY A 545 33.60 -39.62 -2.73
N LEU A 546 32.95 -39.53 -1.56
CA LEU A 546 32.30 -40.67 -0.90
C LEU A 546 31.09 -41.19 -1.70
N HIS A 547 30.28 -40.29 -2.26
CA HIS A 547 29.12 -40.64 -3.08
C HIS A 547 29.54 -41.41 -4.34
N THR A 548 30.58 -40.95 -5.03
CA THR A 548 31.09 -41.58 -6.26
C THR A 548 31.64 -42.98 -6.01
N LYS A 549 32.20 -43.23 -4.82
CA LYS A 549 32.62 -44.58 -4.40
C LYS A 549 31.44 -45.50 -4.11
N ALA A 550 30.39 -44.97 -3.47
CA ALA A 550 29.25 -45.72 -2.97
C ALA A 550 28.13 -45.98 -4.00
N ARG A 551 28.09 -45.23 -5.10
CA ARG A 551 27.03 -45.29 -6.11
C ARG A 551 27.58 -45.70 -7.46
N LEU A 552 26.79 -46.47 -8.21
CA LEU A 552 27.14 -46.84 -9.57
C LEU A 552 26.99 -45.64 -10.51
N GLY A 553 28.03 -45.39 -11.30
CA GLY A 553 27.98 -44.46 -12.42
C GLY A 553 27.20 -45.02 -13.61
N VAL A 554 27.00 -44.21 -14.65
CA VAL A 554 26.22 -44.59 -15.85
C VAL A 554 26.74 -45.88 -16.50
N ASN A 555 28.05 -46.06 -16.58
CA ASN A 555 28.65 -47.25 -17.18
C ASN A 555 28.44 -48.48 -16.32
N ASP A 556 28.64 -48.36 -15.01
CA ASP A 556 28.44 -49.46 -14.07
C ASP A 556 26.97 -49.87 -13.96
N ASP A 557 26.04 -48.92 -14.02
CA ASP A 557 24.60 -49.21 -14.07
C ASP A 557 24.22 -50.03 -15.30
N LYS A 558 24.76 -49.68 -16.48
CA LYS A 558 24.61 -50.49 -17.70
C LYS A 558 25.20 -51.89 -17.52
N ARG A 559 26.34 -52.03 -16.84
CA ARG A 559 26.96 -53.33 -16.55
C ARG A 559 26.09 -54.16 -15.61
N LYS A 560 25.54 -53.55 -14.55
CA LYS A 560 24.56 -54.18 -13.65
C LYS A 560 23.33 -54.66 -14.44
N ALA A 561 22.76 -53.83 -15.31
CA ALA A 561 21.60 -54.19 -16.11
C ALA A 561 21.90 -55.36 -17.07
N LYS A 562 23.10 -55.38 -17.68
CA LYS A 562 23.57 -56.53 -18.48
C LYS A 562 23.71 -57.79 -17.63
N LEU A 563 24.29 -57.68 -16.43
CA LEU A 563 24.47 -58.82 -15.54
C LEU A 563 23.13 -59.38 -15.05
N MET A 564 22.14 -58.53 -14.76
CA MET A 564 20.79 -58.93 -14.35
C MET A 564 20.02 -59.69 -15.45
N ASN A 565 20.36 -59.46 -16.71
CA ASN A 565 19.76 -60.14 -17.88
C ASN A 565 20.76 -61.08 -18.57
N ALA A 566 21.81 -61.51 -17.85
CA ALA A 566 22.78 -62.42 -18.42
C ALA A 566 22.14 -63.80 -18.67
N GLU A 567 22.45 -64.42 -19.81
CA GLU A 567 21.96 -65.77 -20.15
C GLU A 567 22.28 -66.79 -19.04
N ARG A 568 23.44 -66.62 -18.40
CA ARG A 568 23.89 -67.41 -17.23
C ARG A 568 22.87 -67.38 -16.08
N LEU A 569 22.21 -66.25 -15.81
CA LEU A 569 21.14 -66.17 -14.81
C LEU A 569 19.86 -66.88 -15.26
N HIS A 570 19.49 -66.76 -16.53
CA HIS A 570 18.32 -67.46 -17.09
C HIS A 570 18.47 -68.99 -17.04
N ILE A 571 19.69 -69.49 -17.27
CA ILE A 571 20.03 -70.91 -17.09
C ILE A 571 19.80 -71.32 -15.63
N LEU A 572 20.33 -70.56 -14.66
CA LEU A 572 20.13 -70.85 -13.24
C LEU A 572 18.65 -70.80 -12.84
N ASP A 573 17.86 -69.86 -13.36
CA ASP A 573 16.42 -69.80 -13.11
C ASP A 573 15.66 -71.03 -13.61
N LYS A 574 16.00 -71.52 -14.80
CA LYS A 574 15.41 -72.75 -15.35
C LYS A 574 15.79 -73.97 -14.52
N LEU A 575 17.05 -74.06 -14.10
CA LEU A 575 17.54 -75.17 -13.27
C LEU A 575 16.98 -75.13 -11.84
N ALA A 576 16.63 -73.95 -11.32
CA ALA A 576 16.07 -73.79 -9.98
C ALA A 576 14.72 -74.51 -9.80
N VAL A 577 14.07 -75.00 -10.86
CA VAL A 577 12.87 -75.85 -10.77
C VAL A 577 13.18 -77.25 -10.24
N VAL A 578 14.41 -77.75 -10.45
CA VAL A 578 14.87 -79.05 -9.93
C VAL A 578 15.03 -78.95 -8.40
N GLU A 579 14.42 -79.87 -7.66
CA GLU A 579 14.31 -79.79 -6.19
C GLU A 579 15.67 -79.77 -5.47
N LEU A 580 16.67 -80.43 -6.04
CA LEU A 580 18.00 -80.57 -5.47
C LEU A 580 18.86 -79.29 -5.57
N MET A 581 18.47 -78.30 -6.37
CA MET A 581 19.31 -77.14 -6.65
C MET A 581 19.36 -76.14 -5.47
N PRO A 582 20.52 -75.52 -5.15
CA PRO A 582 20.66 -74.52 -4.07
C PRO A 582 19.97 -73.17 -4.32
N LYS A 583 18.63 -73.13 -4.41
CA LYS A 583 17.85 -71.94 -4.82
C LYS A 583 18.15 -70.68 -3.99
N GLN A 584 18.43 -70.85 -2.70
CA GLN A 584 18.74 -69.76 -1.78
C GLN A 584 19.98 -68.96 -2.21
N GLN A 585 21.01 -69.62 -2.74
CA GLN A 585 22.23 -68.98 -3.23
C GLN A 585 21.96 -68.04 -4.41
N LEU A 586 21.05 -68.44 -5.31
CA LEU A 586 20.62 -67.62 -6.45
C LEU A 586 19.78 -66.42 -6.00
N ILE A 587 18.88 -66.62 -5.02
CA ILE A 587 18.07 -65.53 -4.45
C ILE A 587 18.96 -64.48 -3.78
N GLU A 588 19.92 -64.91 -2.97
CA GLU A 588 20.88 -64.02 -2.30
C GLU A 588 21.73 -63.24 -3.31
N PHE A 589 22.22 -63.92 -4.36
CA PHE A 589 22.95 -63.27 -5.45
C PHE A 589 22.11 -62.18 -6.12
N LYS A 590 20.86 -62.50 -6.51
CA LYS A 590 19.94 -61.54 -7.14
C LYS A 590 19.62 -60.36 -6.25
N ASN A 591 19.38 -60.60 -4.96
CA ASN A 591 19.12 -59.54 -3.98
C ASN A 591 20.33 -58.62 -3.80
N ARG A 592 21.54 -59.18 -3.73
CA ARG A 592 22.79 -58.41 -3.62
C ARG A 592 23.05 -57.57 -4.86
N LEU A 593 22.84 -58.13 -6.06
CA LEU A 593 22.98 -57.40 -7.32
C LEU A 593 21.93 -56.28 -7.42
N ALA A 594 20.67 -56.57 -7.10
CA ALA A 594 19.59 -55.57 -7.09
C ALA A 594 19.86 -54.43 -6.10
N GLY A 595 20.43 -54.74 -4.93
CA GLY A 595 20.77 -53.79 -3.87
C GLY A 595 21.84 -52.75 -4.21
N LEU A 596 22.63 -52.95 -5.28
CA LEU A 596 23.60 -51.94 -5.74
C LEU A 596 22.88 -50.69 -6.28
N ARG A 597 23.03 -49.54 -5.62
CA ARG A 597 22.31 -48.31 -5.98
C ARG A 597 23.09 -47.47 -6.99
N SER A 598 22.38 -46.93 -7.98
CA SER A 598 22.94 -46.07 -9.03
C SER A 598 22.55 -44.62 -8.78
N CYS A 599 23.50 -43.69 -8.95
CA CYS A 599 23.23 -42.25 -8.87
C CYS A 599 24.35 -41.48 -9.55
N PHE A 600 24.03 -40.77 -10.63
CA PHE A 600 24.98 -40.00 -11.44
C PHE A 600 24.46 -38.60 -11.79
N ALA A 601 23.34 -38.19 -11.18
CA ALA A 601 22.74 -36.86 -11.37
C ALA A 601 23.27 -35.81 -10.38
N LEU A 602 24.03 -36.21 -9.36
CA LEU A 602 24.57 -35.31 -8.35
C LEU A 602 25.60 -34.35 -8.96
N THR A 603 25.39 -33.05 -8.76
CA THR A 603 26.33 -31.98 -9.08
C THR A 603 26.68 -31.17 -7.84
N GLU A 604 27.75 -30.38 -7.89
CA GLU A 604 28.13 -29.47 -6.78
C GLU A 604 27.00 -28.49 -6.43
N GLN A 605 26.33 -27.93 -7.44
CA GLN A 605 25.20 -27.00 -7.23
C GLN A 605 24.03 -27.63 -6.49
N ASN A 606 23.82 -28.94 -6.59
CA ASN A 606 22.77 -29.60 -5.82
C ASN A 606 23.07 -29.57 -4.31
N LEU A 607 24.35 -29.50 -3.94
CA LEU A 607 24.78 -29.47 -2.55
C LEU A 607 24.73 -28.07 -1.95
N ASP A 608 24.66 -27.01 -2.77
CA ASP A 608 24.53 -25.63 -2.26
C ASP A 608 23.25 -25.44 -1.43
N ALA A 609 22.15 -26.10 -1.81
CA ALA A 609 20.87 -26.01 -1.11
C ALA A 609 20.74 -27.00 0.07
N SER A 610 21.39 -28.15 0.00
CA SER A 610 21.31 -29.21 1.03
C SER A 610 22.56 -30.08 1.00
N PRO A 611 23.16 -30.43 2.16
CA PRO A 611 24.38 -31.23 2.19
C PRO A 611 24.17 -32.71 1.86
N ILE A 612 22.95 -33.11 1.49
CA ILE A 612 22.57 -34.48 1.14
C ILE A 612 22.16 -34.51 -0.33
N CYS A 613 22.61 -35.54 -1.05
CA CYS A 613 22.23 -35.76 -2.45
C CYS A 613 20.69 -35.85 -2.59
N PRO A 614 20.04 -34.92 -3.32
CA PRO A 614 18.58 -34.90 -3.43
C PRO A 614 18.03 -36.05 -4.28
N HIS A 615 18.89 -36.72 -5.07
CA HIS A 615 18.47 -37.78 -5.98
C HIS A 615 18.45 -39.17 -5.33
N CYS A 616 19.36 -39.44 -4.38
CA CYS A 616 19.47 -40.77 -3.76
C CYS A 616 19.53 -40.77 -2.23
N GLY A 617 19.57 -39.61 -1.58
CA GLY A 617 19.54 -39.49 -0.12
C GLY A 617 20.75 -40.09 0.61
N TYR A 618 21.89 -40.26 -0.08
CA TYR A 618 23.05 -40.95 0.47
C TYR A 618 23.55 -40.31 1.77
N ARG A 619 23.77 -41.12 2.80
CA ARG A 619 24.34 -40.68 4.09
C ARG A 619 25.53 -41.56 4.46
N PRO A 620 26.78 -41.07 4.25
CA PRO A 620 28.00 -41.80 4.60
C PRO A 620 28.05 -42.31 6.04
N SER A 621 27.46 -41.60 7.00
CA SER A 621 27.41 -41.99 8.41
C SER A 621 26.54 -43.24 8.68
N VAL A 622 25.63 -43.59 7.78
CA VAL A 622 24.71 -44.73 7.91
C VAL A 622 25.06 -45.84 6.92
N GLU A 623 25.44 -45.47 5.70
CA GLU A 623 25.76 -46.38 4.61
C GLU A 623 27.29 -46.52 4.46
N THR A 624 27.94 -47.25 5.37
CA THR A 624 29.37 -47.56 5.22
C THR A 624 29.58 -48.56 4.08
N VAL A 625 30.07 -48.07 2.94
CA VAL A 625 30.39 -48.92 1.78
C VAL A 625 31.84 -49.36 1.85
N ALA A 626 32.06 -50.68 2.02
CA ALA A 626 33.40 -51.26 2.17
C ALA A 626 34.22 -51.36 0.87
N ALA A 627 33.58 -51.32 -0.31
CA ALA A 627 34.26 -51.43 -1.61
C ALA A 627 33.57 -50.59 -2.68
N ALA A 628 34.34 -50.10 -3.67
CA ALA A 628 33.80 -49.26 -4.74
C ALA A 628 32.74 -50.01 -5.56
N GLY A 629 31.67 -49.32 -5.95
CA GLY A 629 30.54 -49.92 -6.66
C GLY A 629 30.92 -50.70 -7.94
N SER A 630 31.93 -50.25 -8.68
CA SER A 630 32.42 -50.94 -9.89
C SER A 630 33.11 -52.27 -9.57
N GLN A 631 33.96 -52.30 -8.54
CA GLN A 631 34.63 -53.54 -8.07
C GLN A 631 33.60 -54.56 -7.59
N MET A 632 32.51 -54.11 -6.99
CA MET A 632 31.43 -54.97 -6.55
C MET A 632 30.71 -55.65 -7.73
N ILE A 633 30.56 -54.96 -8.87
CA ILE A 633 29.99 -55.56 -10.09
C ILE A 633 30.94 -56.62 -10.67
N ASP A 634 32.25 -56.36 -10.70
CA ASP A 634 33.25 -57.34 -11.16
C ASP A 634 33.21 -58.63 -10.33
N GLN A 635 33.09 -58.47 -9.01
CA GLN A 635 32.94 -59.59 -8.08
C GLN A 635 31.64 -60.35 -8.31
N MET A 636 30.52 -59.66 -8.58
CA MET A 636 29.24 -60.31 -8.89
C MET A 636 29.28 -61.07 -10.21
N ASP A 637 29.91 -60.55 -11.26
CA ASP A 637 30.03 -61.28 -12.55
C ASP A 637 30.86 -62.57 -12.36
N THR A 638 31.98 -62.49 -11.65
CA THR A 638 32.82 -63.66 -11.32
C THR A 638 32.09 -64.68 -10.42
N GLN A 639 31.32 -64.19 -9.45
CA GLN A 639 30.53 -65.05 -8.58
C GLN A 639 29.42 -65.77 -9.36
N LEU A 640 28.82 -65.13 -10.37
CA LEU A 640 27.82 -65.78 -11.23
C LEU A 640 28.41 -66.98 -11.97
N ASP A 641 29.62 -66.86 -12.52
CA ASP A 641 30.33 -67.98 -13.15
C ASP A 641 30.58 -69.12 -12.17
N THR A 642 30.94 -68.77 -10.95
CA THR A 642 31.17 -69.76 -9.88
C THR A 642 29.89 -70.52 -9.53
N ILE A 643 28.74 -69.83 -9.45
CA ILE A 643 27.44 -70.45 -9.17
C ILE A 643 27.04 -71.40 -10.31
N VAL A 644 27.19 -70.96 -11.57
CA VAL A 644 26.90 -71.81 -12.73
C VAL A 644 27.75 -73.08 -12.70
N ALA A 645 29.07 -72.94 -12.52
CA ALA A 645 29.98 -74.09 -12.47
C ALA A 645 29.63 -75.06 -11.32
N ALA A 646 29.31 -74.54 -10.13
CA ALA A 646 28.92 -75.35 -8.98
C ALA A 646 27.60 -76.11 -9.22
N TRP A 647 26.61 -75.46 -9.84
CA TRP A 647 25.33 -76.07 -10.17
C TRP A 647 25.48 -77.16 -11.24
N THR A 648 26.28 -76.90 -12.29
CA THR A 648 26.63 -77.91 -13.31
C THR A 648 27.29 -79.13 -12.68
N SER A 649 28.29 -78.92 -11.81
CA SER A 649 28.97 -80.02 -11.11
C SER A 649 28.03 -80.79 -10.18
N THR A 650 27.09 -80.11 -9.52
CA THR A 650 26.09 -80.76 -8.66
C THR A 650 25.20 -81.68 -9.49
N ILE A 651 24.69 -81.21 -10.62
CA ILE A 651 23.84 -82.03 -11.50
C ILE A 651 24.63 -83.22 -12.04
N LEU A 652 25.85 -83.02 -12.54
CA LEU A 652 26.70 -84.11 -13.04
C LEU A 652 26.97 -85.16 -11.96
N SER A 653 27.35 -84.75 -10.75
CA SER A 653 27.60 -85.68 -9.65
C SER A 653 26.38 -86.51 -9.27
N ASN A 654 25.17 -85.96 -9.40
CA ASN A 654 23.94 -86.69 -9.11
C ASN A 654 23.50 -87.60 -10.27
N LEU A 655 23.77 -87.20 -11.52
CA LEU A 655 23.53 -88.04 -12.69
C LEU A 655 24.53 -89.20 -12.80
N GLU A 656 25.78 -89.02 -12.37
CA GLU A 656 26.82 -90.06 -12.33
C GLU A 656 26.59 -91.07 -11.18
N ASP A 657 25.66 -90.79 -10.26
CA ASP A 657 25.31 -91.72 -9.18
C ASP A 657 24.73 -93.04 -9.75
N PRO A 658 25.19 -94.22 -9.29
CA PRO A 658 24.76 -95.51 -9.82
C PRO A 658 23.23 -95.75 -9.75
N ILE A 659 22.54 -95.19 -8.77
CA ILE A 659 21.08 -95.33 -8.60
C ILE A 659 20.37 -94.44 -9.62
N THR A 660 20.85 -93.22 -9.82
CA THR A 660 20.31 -92.29 -10.84
C THR A 660 20.57 -92.80 -12.26
N GLN A 661 21.73 -93.42 -12.52
CA GLN A 661 22.01 -94.08 -13.80
C GLN A 661 21.02 -95.20 -14.10
N ALA A 662 20.56 -95.96 -13.10
CA ALA A 662 19.51 -96.95 -13.31
C ALA A 662 18.17 -96.31 -13.67
N ASN A 663 17.87 -95.09 -13.18
CA ASN A 663 16.68 -94.34 -13.57
C ASN A 663 16.77 -93.79 -15.01
N MET A 664 17.97 -93.61 -15.56
CA MET A 664 18.15 -93.20 -16.97
C MET A 664 17.58 -94.23 -17.96
N ASP A 665 17.59 -95.51 -17.59
CA ASP A 665 16.98 -96.59 -18.41
C ASP A 665 15.44 -96.56 -18.40
N LEU A 666 14.84 -95.79 -17.48
CA LEU A 666 13.39 -95.66 -17.32
C LEU A 666 12.82 -94.43 -18.06
N LEU A 667 13.68 -93.61 -18.66
CA LEU A 667 13.28 -92.48 -19.49
C LEU A 667 12.97 -92.91 -20.92
N LYS A 668 12.19 -92.07 -21.62
CA LYS A 668 12.07 -92.13 -23.08
C LYS A 668 13.40 -91.80 -23.74
N ILE A 669 13.61 -92.35 -24.94
CA ILE A 669 14.85 -92.13 -25.72
C ILE A 669 15.08 -90.63 -25.96
N ASP A 670 14.03 -89.89 -26.34
CA ASP A 670 14.07 -88.45 -26.60
C ASP A 670 14.50 -87.61 -25.38
N ASP A 671 14.25 -88.09 -24.15
CA ASP A 671 14.64 -87.42 -22.89
C ASP A 671 16.02 -87.90 -22.40
N ARG A 672 16.41 -89.14 -22.76
CA ARG A 672 17.66 -89.78 -22.35
C ARG A 672 18.86 -89.28 -23.14
N GLU A 673 18.74 -89.12 -24.45
CA GLU A 673 19.86 -88.71 -25.32
C GLU A 673 20.46 -87.34 -24.93
N PRO A 674 19.66 -86.29 -24.66
CA PRO A 674 20.20 -84.98 -24.25
C PRO A 674 20.96 -85.05 -22.91
N LEU A 675 20.50 -85.88 -21.96
CA LEU A 675 21.17 -86.08 -20.67
C LEU A 675 22.48 -86.84 -20.82
N GLN A 676 22.53 -87.87 -21.68
CA GLN A 676 23.78 -88.59 -21.97
C GLN A 676 24.80 -87.72 -22.69
N ALA A 677 24.35 -86.87 -23.62
CA ALA A 677 25.19 -85.88 -24.26
C ALA A 677 25.79 -84.90 -23.22
N PHE A 678 24.98 -84.44 -22.27
CA PHE A 678 25.42 -83.57 -21.16
C PHE A 678 26.44 -84.26 -20.25
N ILE A 679 26.24 -85.52 -19.85
CA ILE A 679 27.20 -86.27 -19.03
C ILE A 679 28.55 -86.41 -19.76
N LYS A 680 28.51 -86.61 -21.09
CA LYS A 680 29.71 -86.74 -21.91
C LYS A 680 30.42 -85.40 -22.15
N SER A 681 29.68 -84.33 -22.43
CA SER A 681 30.24 -83.00 -22.69
C SER A 681 30.70 -82.30 -21.41
N LYS A 682 30.08 -82.63 -20.27
CA LYS A 682 30.20 -81.93 -18.98
C LYS A 682 29.84 -80.44 -19.03
N GLU A 683 29.15 -80.02 -20.10
CA GLU A 683 28.74 -78.65 -20.36
C GLU A 683 27.24 -78.59 -20.59
N LEU A 684 26.55 -77.67 -19.91
CA LEU A 684 25.10 -77.51 -20.04
C LEU A 684 24.72 -77.20 -21.50
N PRO A 685 23.61 -77.78 -22.01
CA PRO A 685 23.13 -77.47 -23.35
C PRO A 685 22.83 -75.98 -23.54
N ALA A 686 23.18 -75.43 -24.71
CA ALA A 686 22.89 -74.06 -25.10
C ALA A 686 22.15 -74.06 -26.46
N PRO A 687 20.85 -73.73 -26.52
CA PRO A 687 19.99 -73.26 -25.42
C PRO A 687 19.59 -74.39 -24.46
N LEU A 688 19.38 -74.04 -23.20
CA LEU A 688 18.78 -74.95 -22.22
C LEU A 688 17.27 -75.04 -22.51
N ASP A 689 16.86 -76.08 -23.24
CA ASP A 689 15.47 -76.30 -23.58
C ASP A 689 14.64 -76.87 -22.39
N SER A 690 13.33 -76.74 -22.48
CA SER A 690 12.42 -77.19 -21.41
C SER A 690 12.37 -78.71 -21.28
N ASN A 691 12.67 -79.46 -22.35
CA ASN A 691 12.65 -80.92 -22.34
C ASN A 691 13.82 -81.45 -21.52
N PHE A 692 15.01 -80.88 -21.67
CA PHE A 692 16.19 -81.20 -20.88
C PHE A 692 15.96 -80.93 -19.38
N VAL A 693 15.36 -79.81 -19.03
CA VAL A 693 15.02 -79.49 -17.63
C VAL A 693 13.96 -80.45 -17.07
N HIS A 694 12.97 -80.83 -17.88
CA HIS A 694 11.97 -81.82 -17.50
C HIS A 694 12.59 -83.21 -17.28
N ALA A 695 13.44 -83.65 -18.21
CA ALA A 695 14.18 -84.90 -18.12
C ALA A 695 15.10 -84.94 -16.88
N LEU A 696 15.80 -83.84 -16.59
CA LEU A 696 16.59 -83.68 -15.36
C LEU A 696 15.72 -83.82 -14.11
N LYS A 697 14.58 -83.12 -14.07
CA LYS A 697 13.64 -83.19 -12.95
C LYS A 697 13.10 -84.61 -12.77
N GLU A 698 12.78 -85.28 -13.87
CA GLU A 698 12.22 -86.63 -13.88
C GLU A 698 13.23 -87.67 -13.36
N VAL A 699 14.45 -87.69 -13.91
CA VAL A 699 15.51 -88.62 -13.49
C VAL A 699 15.90 -88.45 -12.04
N LEU A 700 16.02 -87.21 -11.59
CA LEU A 700 16.42 -86.86 -10.22
C LEU A 700 15.25 -86.94 -9.23
N SER A 701 14.02 -87.22 -9.67
CA SER A 701 12.86 -87.39 -8.78
C SER A 701 12.80 -88.76 -8.08
N GLY A 702 13.67 -89.70 -8.47
CA GLY A 702 13.70 -91.07 -7.94
C GLY A 702 12.64 -91.95 -8.60
N LEU A 703 12.83 -92.28 -9.88
CA LEU A 703 11.90 -93.13 -10.64
C LEU A 703 11.82 -94.55 -10.06
N VAL A 704 10.64 -95.15 -10.09
CA VAL A 704 10.39 -96.49 -9.58
C VAL A 704 10.03 -97.41 -10.74
N LYS A 705 10.93 -98.34 -11.07
CA LYS A 705 10.66 -99.41 -12.05
C LYS A 705 9.60 -100.35 -11.50
N VAL A 706 8.53 -100.54 -12.28
CA VAL A 706 7.53 -101.59 -12.03
C VAL A 706 7.60 -102.58 -13.17
N ILE A 707 8.02 -103.80 -12.87
CA ILE A 707 8.16 -104.86 -13.87
C ILE A 707 6.81 -105.56 -14.02
N VAL A 708 6.34 -105.68 -15.26
CA VAL A 708 5.19 -106.51 -15.63
C VAL A 708 5.72 -107.70 -16.42
N ARG A 709 5.69 -108.88 -15.81
CA ARG A 709 6.08 -110.13 -16.47
C ARG A 709 4.95 -110.65 -17.34
N VAL A 710 5.26 -111.07 -18.57
CA VAL A 710 4.23 -111.58 -19.52
C VAL A 710 3.39 -112.72 -18.94
N GLN A 711 4.00 -113.61 -18.15
CA GLN A 711 3.31 -114.76 -17.53
C GLN A 711 2.34 -114.33 -16.42
N GLU A 712 2.74 -113.37 -15.58
CA GLU A 712 1.91 -112.83 -14.50
C GLU A 712 0.77 -111.98 -15.06
N LEU A 713 1.03 -111.23 -16.13
CA LEU A 713 -0.01 -110.52 -16.88
C LEU A 713 -0.99 -111.50 -17.54
N GLN A 714 -0.50 -112.59 -18.13
CA GLN A 714 -1.37 -113.63 -18.70
C GLN A 714 -2.24 -114.30 -17.63
N GLN A 715 -1.72 -114.54 -16.43
CA GLN A 715 -2.50 -115.05 -15.30
C GLN A 715 -3.52 -114.02 -14.79
N ALA A 716 -3.12 -112.75 -14.63
CA ALA A 716 -4.02 -111.68 -14.19
C ALA A 716 -5.16 -111.43 -15.20
N LEU A 717 -4.93 -111.73 -16.48
CA LEU A 717 -5.90 -111.62 -17.57
C LEU A 717 -6.61 -112.96 -17.91
N GLN A 718 -6.25 -114.08 -17.28
CA GLN A 718 -6.91 -115.37 -17.49
C GLN A 718 -8.34 -115.37 -16.93
N VAL A 719 -9.24 -116.05 -17.64
CA VAL A 719 -10.66 -116.12 -17.26
C VAL A 719 -10.97 -117.53 -16.78
N GLU A 720 -11.22 -117.68 -15.48
CA GLU A 720 -11.69 -118.94 -14.90
C GLU A 720 -13.19 -119.11 -15.21
N GLY A 721 -13.51 -119.70 -16.37
CA GLY A 721 -14.86 -120.15 -16.71
C GLY A 721 -15.62 -119.31 -17.75
N GLY A 722 -15.12 -119.25 -19.00
CA GLY A 722 -15.84 -118.71 -20.17
C GLY A 722 -15.19 -117.49 -20.82
N PRO A 723 -15.70 -116.98 -21.97
CA PRO A 723 -15.19 -115.77 -22.61
C PRO A 723 -15.53 -114.50 -21.82
N ALA A 724 -14.60 -113.53 -21.73
CA ALA A 724 -14.80 -112.25 -21.03
C ALA A 724 -15.12 -111.08 -21.99
N SER A 725 -15.85 -110.08 -21.50
CA SER A 725 -16.17 -108.84 -22.24
C SER A 725 -14.99 -107.85 -22.25
N PRO A 726 -14.92 -106.91 -23.22
CA PRO A 726 -13.86 -105.91 -23.27
C PRO A 726 -13.74 -105.04 -22.01
N THR A 727 -14.87 -104.72 -21.37
CA THR A 727 -14.89 -103.90 -20.14
C THR A 727 -14.30 -104.67 -18.96
N GLU A 728 -14.59 -105.97 -18.84
CA GLU A 728 -14.01 -106.84 -17.81
C GLU A 728 -12.50 -107.00 -17.99
N MET A 729 -12.03 -107.13 -19.24
CA MET A 729 -10.59 -107.23 -19.52
C MET A 729 -9.83 -105.93 -19.20
N LYS A 730 -10.39 -104.76 -19.52
CA LYS A 730 -9.81 -103.46 -19.13
C LYS A 730 -9.75 -103.29 -17.63
N LYS A 731 -10.84 -103.61 -16.92
CA LYS A 731 -10.91 -103.50 -15.46
C LYS A 731 -9.89 -104.41 -14.76
N ARG A 732 -9.73 -105.64 -15.23
CA ARG A 732 -8.69 -106.55 -14.70
C ARG A 732 -7.27 -106.03 -14.95
N PHE A 733 -7.02 -105.44 -16.12
CA PHE A 733 -5.74 -104.80 -16.40
C PHE A 733 -5.48 -103.61 -15.47
N GLU A 734 -6.48 -102.73 -15.26
CA GLU A 734 -6.40 -101.60 -14.33
C GLU A 734 -6.15 -102.09 -12.89
N GLU A 735 -6.93 -103.05 -12.39
CA GLU A 735 -6.77 -103.63 -11.05
C GLU A 735 -5.38 -104.27 -10.86
N TYR A 736 -4.82 -104.89 -11.89
CA TYR A 736 -3.47 -105.44 -11.87
C TYR A 736 -2.39 -104.36 -11.81
N ILE A 737 -2.53 -103.29 -12.61
CA ILE A 737 -1.60 -102.15 -12.55
C ILE A 737 -1.71 -101.43 -11.20
N ASP A 738 -2.91 -101.22 -10.68
CA ASP A 738 -3.14 -100.62 -9.36
C ASP A 738 -2.51 -101.45 -8.23
N LEU A 739 -2.59 -102.79 -8.32
CA LEU A 739 -1.94 -103.69 -7.38
C LEU A 739 -0.40 -103.53 -7.41
N LEU A 740 0.19 -103.48 -8.60
CA LEU A 740 1.65 -103.34 -8.78
C LEU A 740 2.20 -101.96 -8.39
N THR A 741 1.35 -100.95 -8.45
CA THR A 741 1.69 -99.55 -8.15
C THR A 741 1.22 -99.09 -6.76
N LYS A 742 0.52 -99.95 -6.01
CA LYS A 742 0.02 -99.68 -4.67
C LYS A 742 1.12 -99.21 -3.72
N GLY A 743 0.90 -98.05 -3.09
CA GLY A 743 1.84 -97.43 -2.15
C GLY A 743 3.02 -96.70 -2.79
N LYS A 744 3.08 -96.61 -4.13
CA LYS A 744 4.08 -95.83 -4.88
C LYS A 744 3.45 -94.53 -5.39
N ASP A 745 4.26 -93.50 -5.59
CA ASP A 745 3.84 -92.25 -6.22
C ASP A 745 3.60 -92.48 -7.73
N PRO A 746 2.36 -92.35 -8.25
CA PRO A 746 2.06 -92.57 -9.66
C PRO A 746 2.90 -91.70 -10.61
N ALA A 747 3.32 -90.50 -10.18
CA ALA A 747 4.14 -89.61 -11.00
C ALA A 747 5.55 -90.18 -11.28
N LYS A 748 6.06 -91.03 -10.39
CA LYS A 748 7.42 -91.59 -10.42
C LYS A 748 7.49 -93.02 -10.95
N VAL A 749 6.35 -93.68 -11.13
CA VAL A 749 6.30 -95.07 -11.62
C VAL A 749 6.55 -95.13 -13.12
N ARG A 750 7.45 -96.02 -13.55
CA ARG A 750 7.66 -96.38 -14.97
C ARG A 750 7.48 -97.89 -15.12
N ILE A 751 6.47 -98.28 -15.89
CA ILE A 751 6.10 -99.69 -16.10
C ILE A 751 6.95 -100.25 -17.24
N VAL A 752 7.69 -101.32 -16.99
CA VAL A 752 8.54 -102.02 -17.96
C VAL A 752 8.02 -103.43 -18.15
N MET A 753 7.83 -103.83 -19.40
CA MET A 753 7.40 -105.18 -19.77
C MET A 753 8.64 -106.08 -19.88
N GLU A 754 8.66 -107.22 -19.18
CA GLU A 754 9.72 -108.23 -19.24
C GLU A 754 9.20 -109.61 -19.66
#